data_AF-W2J093-F1
#
_entry.id   AF-W2J093-F1
#
_cell.length_a   1.000
_cell.length_b   1.000
_cell.length_c   1.000
_cell.angle_alpha   90.00
_cell.angle_beta   90.00
_cell.angle_gamma   90.00
#
_symmetry.space_group_name_H-M   'P 1'
#
loop_
_entity.id
_entity.type
_entity.pdbx_description
1 polymer ?
#
loop_
_entity_poly.entity_id
_entity_poly.type
_entity_poly.pdbx_seq_one_letter_code
_entity_poly.pdbx_strand_id
1 'polypeptide(L)'
;MARRRVVDIGANLTSGQFRRDLHQVLHRAKQAGVDSIIITGTSVDESRSALLQAKHHAASSGVALFTTVGVHPHDAKSFDEHSTIAEIRSIITSEGRDLVVAVGECGLDFNRDYSPRDAQVKAFRAQVALACELKMPLFVHEREAHEALVEVLQPFVESGVLPPTVVHCFTGDENEMMKYLEMGFYIGLTGFVCMEPRGLVVKEMVPRIPLDRLMIETDAPYMYPYNVGRQKKRARCEPKDIAAVVRTLASCYGISEDEVAKATTENARRFFRLREQVNDEKTASLVEMQTENQEIEGSVVLNGGNGEGGGQLLRVATALAAVTQRIVRVHSIRANRKAPGLRNQHLSTIELVAALSAGGKLSGARLNSTDLTFDARSALLTGAKGGAFSAASRTGGSISLMLQGAFPVLTFRDSSTELSLRGGTHVGFSPTIDFMQVPLRSLLARFGLNYNLEVSKRMFFPGGGPSGQVQVSVNPVDAEKTLQSIDFTESSTSIRHVFIRVTACGSSANEKMAEHYASALKLAITQTFTRLSEDLELEVECIVETTAATNQKKKASKVLKAKEKTAVSSLVVLETATNGIISLDRTVNVNESTASILADQMSSKLSEYVQSGTCVDEHLADNAVVFMALAQGTSRLRVPCKAQRTSQHLETALEIASRLTGAAYRLLEEETSAIIEVDGVGRRQCVSRP
;
A
#
# COMPACT_ATOMS: atom_id res chain seq x y z
N MET A 1 33.55 -15.33 8.87
CA MET A 1 33.86 -14.04 9.54
C MET A 1 32.58 -13.54 10.17
N ALA A 2 32.60 -13.16 11.46
CA ALA A 2 31.44 -12.57 12.12
C ALA A 2 31.07 -11.27 11.39
N ARG A 3 29.79 -11.13 10.99
CA ARG A 3 29.31 -9.92 10.31
C ARG A 3 29.33 -8.73 11.28
N ARG A 4 29.91 -7.61 10.85
CA ARG A 4 29.85 -6.30 11.53
C ARG A 4 28.40 -5.94 11.83
N ARG A 5 28.09 -5.60 13.08
CA ARG A 5 26.77 -5.12 13.48
C ARG A 5 26.85 -3.61 13.70
N VAL A 6 25.97 -2.85 13.06
CA VAL A 6 25.90 -1.39 13.19
C VAL A 6 24.49 -0.91 13.50
N VAL A 7 24.38 0.23 14.16
CA VAL A 7 23.12 0.97 14.36
C VAL A 7 23.12 2.19 13.45
N ASP A 8 22.09 2.32 12.62
CA ASP A 8 21.81 3.53 11.84
C ASP A 8 20.95 4.46 12.70
N ILE A 9 21.53 5.57 13.18
CA ILE A 9 20.84 6.44 14.15
C ILE A 9 19.76 7.35 13.54
N GLY A 10 19.64 7.39 12.21
CA GLY A 10 18.72 8.30 11.52
C GLY A 10 18.43 7.87 10.09
N ALA A 11 17.20 7.43 9.84
CA ALA A 11 16.70 7.17 8.49
C ALA A 11 15.23 7.58 8.35
N ASN A 12 14.91 8.32 7.30
CA ASN A 12 13.57 8.77 6.94
C ASN A 12 12.79 7.65 6.23
N LEU A 13 12.64 6.48 6.87
CA LEU A 13 12.03 5.29 6.25
C LEU A 13 10.53 5.41 5.98
N THR A 14 9.85 6.39 6.55
CA THR A 14 8.45 6.75 6.23
C THR A 14 8.32 7.48 4.88
N SER A 15 9.45 7.92 4.32
CA SER A 15 9.50 8.61 3.02
C SER A 15 8.78 7.81 1.93
N GLY A 16 8.06 8.54 1.08
CA GLY A 16 7.37 7.98 -0.09
C GLY A 16 8.26 7.12 -0.99
N GLN A 17 9.58 7.35 -0.97
CA GLN A 17 10.56 6.62 -1.77
C GLN A 17 10.71 5.15 -1.37
N PHE A 18 10.36 4.75 -0.14
CA PHE A 18 10.49 3.36 0.34
C PHE A 18 9.17 2.58 0.36
N ARG A 19 8.03 3.24 0.07
CA ARG A 19 6.69 2.63 0.18
C ARG A 19 6.50 1.32 -0.57
N ARG A 20 7.21 1.13 -1.70
CA ARG A 20 7.06 -0.05 -2.57
C ARG A 20 7.99 -1.20 -2.19
N ASP A 21 9.10 -0.91 -1.51
CA ASP A 21 10.19 -1.88 -1.34
C ASP A 21 10.87 -1.86 0.03
N LEU A 22 10.23 -1.28 1.06
CA LEU A 22 10.76 -1.17 2.42
C LEU A 22 11.26 -2.52 2.97
N HIS A 23 10.51 -3.61 2.76
CA HIS A 23 10.95 -4.94 3.22
C HIS A 23 12.27 -5.37 2.56
N GLN A 24 12.43 -5.13 1.24
CA GLN A 24 13.69 -5.43 0.56
C GLN A 24 14.81 -4.49 1.00
N VAL A 25 14.50 -3.22 1.30
CA VAL A 25 15.46 -2.26 1.88
C VAL A 25 15.98 -2.75 3.22
N LEU A 26 15.09 -3.17 4.13
CA LEU A 26 15.46 -3.73 5.43
C LEU A 26 16.25 -5.03 5.31
N HIS A 27 15.87 -5.91 4.38
CA HIS A 27 16.62 -7.14 4.10
C HIS A 27 18.05 -6.84 3.60
N ARG A 28 18.21 -5.89 2.67
CA ARG A 28 19.53 -5.44 2.21
C ARG A 28 20.33 -4.80 3.34
N ALA A 29 19.69 -4.03 4.22
CA ALA A 29 20.31 -3.46 5.41
C ALA A 29 20.85 -4.56 6.33
N LYS A 30 20.05 -5.60 6.61
CA LYS A 30 20.48 -6.75 7.41
C LYS A 30 21.68 -7.47 6.79
N GLN A 31 21.64 -7.68 5.47
CA GLN A 31 22.75 -8.31 4.75
C GLN A 31 24.05 -7.50 4.80
N ALA A 32 23.93 -6.17 4.88
CA ALA A 32 25.04 -5.23 5.04
C ALA A 32 25.53 -5.08 6.50
N GLY A 33 24.88 -5.76 7.46
CA GLY A 33 25.29 -5.72 8.87
C GLY A 33 24.54 -4.69 9.72
N VAL A 34 23.47 -4.07 9.21
CA VAL A 34 22.63 -3.18 10.02
C VAL A 34 21.78 -4.02 10.98
N ASP A 35 21.96 -3.79 12.28
CA ASP A 35 21.29 -4.51 13.37
C ASP A 35 20.08 -3.74 13.90
N SER A 36 20.18 -2.40 13.94
CA SER A 36 19.06 -1.53 14.32
C SER A 36 19.03 -0.26 13.48
N ILE A 37 17.83 0.28 13.27
CA ILE A 37 17.60 1.56 12.60
C ILE A 37 16.67 2.39 13.45
N ILE A 38 17.02 3.66 13.66
CA ILE A 38 16.14 4.64 14.28
C ILE A 38 15.45 5.44 13.15
N ILE A 39 14.13 5.30 13.06
CA ILE A 39 13.32 6.01 12.07
C ILE A 39 13.11 7.44 12.56
N THR A 40 13.39 8.41 11.69
CA THR A 40 13.31 9.83 12.05
C THR A 40 11.86 10.32 11.98
N GLY A 41 11.32 10.78 13.11
CA GLY A 41 10.04 11.47 13.18
C GLY A 41 10.23 12.98 13.01
N THR A 42 9.62 13.58 11.99
CA THR A 42 9.81 15.00 11.64
C THR A 42 8.58 15.89 11.88
N SER A 43 7.44 15.27 12.18
CA SER A 43 6.20 15.94 12.62
C SER A 43 5.43 14.99 13.52
N VAL A 44 4.35 15.44 14.16
CA VAL A 44 3.48 14.57 14.96
C VAL A 44 2.93 13.40 14.12
N ASP A 45 2.45 13.68 12.91
CA ASP A 45 1.90 12.66 12.00
C ASP A 45 2.96 11.69 11.49
N GLU A 46 4.14 12.20 11.11
CA GLU A 46 5.28 11.37 10.69
C GLU A 46 5.81 10.54 11.86
N SER A 47 5.83 11.09 13.08
CA SER A 47 6.24 10.37 14.28
C SER A 47 5.30 9.21 14.62
N ARG A 48 3.98 9.38 14.46
CA ARG A 48 3.01 8.27 14.59
C ARG A 48 3.23 7.21 13.50
N SER A 49 3.51 7.64 12.27
CA SER A 49 3.80 6.74 11.14
C SER A 49 5.08 5.93 11.37
N ALA A 50 6.14 6.58 11.85
CA ALA A 50 7.41 5.98 12.19
C ALA A 50 7.29 4.98 13.35
N LEU A 51 6.55 5.34 14.41
CA LEU A 51 6.24 4.42 15.50
C LEU A 51 5.46 3.19 15.03
N LEU A 52 4.46 3.39 14.17
CA LEU A 52 3.68 2.29 13.61
C LEU A 52 4.55 1.37 12.76
N GLN A 53 5.45 1.94 11.96
CA GLN A 53 6.42 1.19 11.17
C GLN A 53 7.39 0.40 12.05
N ALA A 54 7.88 1.00 13.14
CA ALA A 54 8.72 0.31 14.12
C ALA A 54 7.99 -0.89 14.76
N LYS A 55 6.71 -0.71 15.14
CA LYS A 55 5.86 -1.79 15.69
C LYS A 55 5.66 -2.94 14.69
N HIS A 56 5.37 -2.65 13.43
CA HIS A 56 5.06 -3.68 12.44
C HIS A 56 6.25 -4.55 12.03
N HIS A 57 7.47 -4.03 12.12
CA HIS A 57 8.67 -4.70 11.63
C HIS A 57 9.57 -5.28 12.72
N ALA A 58 9.20 -5.12 14.00
CA ALA A 58 9.91 -5.68 15.15
C ALA A 58 10.07 -7.21 15.10
N ALA A 59 9.20 -7.93 14.37
CA ALA A 59 9.17 -9.40 14.33
C ALA A 59 9.59 -10.04 12.99
N SER A 60 9.68 -9.29 11.88
CA SER A 60 9.71 -9.86 10.52
C SER A 60 10.97 -9.59 9.69
N SER A 61 11.76 -8.56 10.03
CA SER A 61 12.82 -8.05 9.15
C SER A 61 14.25 -8.42 9.56
N GLY A 62 14.44 -8.95 10.77
CA GLY A 62 15.77 -9.22 11.35
C GLY A 62 16.58 -7.96 11.70
N VAL A 63 16.03 -6.76 11.48
CA VAL A 63 16.59 -5.47 11.90
C VAL A 63 15.64 -4.87 12.94
N ALA A 64 16.15 -4.47 14.10
CA ALA A 64 15.32 -3.82 15.11
C ALA A 64 15.03 -2.37 14.69
N LEU A 65 13.75 -1.97 14.69
CA LEU A 65 13.35 -0.61 14.35
C LEU A 65 12.91 0.13 15.61
N PHE A 66 13.43 1.33 15.78
CA PHE A 66 13.03 2.30 16.80
C PHE A 66 12.66 3.61 16.13
N THR A 67 12.19 4.60 16.86
CA THR A 67 11.84 5.90 16.29
C THR A 67 12.19 7.06 17.21
N THR A 68 12.43 8.21 16.61
CA THR A 68 12.38 9.50 17.31
C THR A 68 10.97 10.09 17.18
N VAL A 69 10.60 11.03 18.05
CA VAL A 69 9.32 11.78 17.96
C VAL A 69 9.59 13.27 18.15
N GLY A 70 9.20 14.09 17.17
CA GLY A 70 9.44 15.53 17.21
C GLY A 70 8.80 16.30 16.06
N VAL A 71 9.06 17.60 16.04
CA VAL A 71 8.71 18.53 14.96
C VAL A 71 9.99 19.19 14.47
N HIS A 72 10.28 18.96 13.18
CA HIS A 72 11.42 19.47 12.45
C HIS A 72 11.33 21.00 12.29
N PRO A 73 12.44 21.76 12.31
CA PRO A 73 12.43 23.22 12.14
C PRO A 73 11.68 23.71 10.90
N HIS A 74 11.64 22.95 9.81
CA HIS A 74 10.89 23.35 8.60
C HIS A 74 9.38 23.48 8.84
N ASP A 75 8.83 22.76 9.81
CA ASP A 75 7.40 22.74 10.14
C ASP A 75 7.06 23.57 11.38
N ALA A 76 8.03 24.28 11.96
CA ALA A 76 7.85 25.07 13.18
C ALA A 76 6.77 26.16 13.08
N LYS A 77 6.45 26.67 11.88
CA LYS A 77 5.33 27.61 11.67
C LYS A 77 3.95 27.04 12.03
N SER A 78 3.80 25.73 12.02
CA SER A 78 2.57 25.01 12.36
C SER A 78 2.59 24.51 13.81
N PHE A 79 3.67 24.78 14.56
CA PHE A 79 3.85 24.32 15.92
C PHE A 79 2.99 25.14 16.90
N ASP A 80 2.07 24.46 17.57
CA ASP A 80 1.36 25.00 18.73
C ASP A 80 1.92 24.38 20.02
N GLU A 81 2.48 25.22 20.89
CA GLU A 81 3.23 24.77 22.07
C GLU A 81 2.41 23.87 23.00
N HIS A 82 1.12 24.16 23.19
CA HIS A 82 0.31 23.38 24.11
C HIS A 82 -0.13 22.04 23.49
N SER A 83 -0.79 22.08 22.32
CA SER A 83 -1.34 20.87 21.69
C SER A 83 -0.25 19.96 21.14
N THR A 84 0.78 20.52 20.49
CA THR A 84 1.84 19.73 19.86
C THR A 84 2.69 19.01 20.89
N ILE A 85 3.06 19.68 21.99
CA ILE A 85 3.81 19.05 23.09
C ILE A 85 2.97 17.99 23.80
N ALA A 86 1.67 18.23 24.00
CA ALA A 86 0.76 17.23 24.56
C ALA A 86 0.69 15.97 23.68
N GLU A 87 0.67 16.13 22.35
CA GLU A 87 0.69 15.02 21.42
C GLU A 87 2.03 14.26 21.39
N ILE A 88 3.17 14.97 21.31
CA ILE A 88 4.49 14.35 21.38
C ILE A 88 4.64 13.56 22.68
N ARG A 89 4.23 14.15 23.81
CA ARG A 89 4.20 13.48 25.12
C ARG A 89 3.34 12.21 25.08
N SER A 90 2.12 12.30 24.54
CA SER A 90 1.22 11.14 24.42
C SER A 90 1.85 10.00 23.62
N ILE A 91 2.49 10.30 22.49
CA ILE A 91 3.16 9.29 21.65
C ILE A 91 4.26 8.60 22.46
N ILE A 92 5.08 9.37 23.18
CA ILE A 92 6.17 8.85 24.01
C ILE A 92 5.64 8.00 25.18
N THR A 93 4.71 8.53 25.98
CA THR A 93 4.34 7.90 27.27
C THR A 93 3.33 6.78 27.13
N SER A 94 2.43 6.87 26.15
CA SER A 94 1.25 6.02 26.05
C SER A 94 1.32 5.06 24.87
N GLU A 95 1.89 5.47 23.75
CA GLU A 95 1.85 4.68 22.51
C GLU A 95 3.17 3.94 22.22
N GLY A 96 4.31 4.46 22.69
CA GLY A 96 5.62 4.07 22.18
C GLY A 96 6.70 3.81 23.23
N ARG A 97 6.33 3.48 24.47
CA ARG A 97 7.25 3.44 25.62
C ARG A 97 8.53 2.62 25.43
N ASP A 98 8.50 1.58 24.59
CA ASP A 98 9.66 0.71 24.31
C ASP A 98 10.31 0.93 22.93
N LEU A 99 9.70 1.73 22.06
CA LEU A 99 10.14 1.93 20.66
C LEU A 99 10.55 3.37 20.34
N VAL A 100 10.05 4.34 21.11
CA VAL A 100 10.43 5.75 21.00
C VAL A 100 11.66 5.99 21.87
N VAL A 101 12.77 6.36 21.24
CA VAL A 101 14.09 6.38 21.91
C VAL A 101 14.69 7.77 22.07
N ALA A 102 14.14 8.79 21.41
CA ALA A 102 14.56 10.18 21.55
C ALA A 102 13.44 11.16 21.20
N VAL A 103 13.54 12.38 21.74
CA VAL A 103 12.77 13.54 21.29
C VAL A 103 13.53 14.19 20.14
N GLY A 104 12.84 14.43 19.02
CA GLY A 104 13.41 14.90 17.77
C GLY A 104 12.89 14.09 16.57
N GLU A 105 13.17 14.44 15.34
CA GLU A 105 14.07 15.50 14.90
C GLU A 105 13.52 16.87 15.25
N CYS A 106 14.30 17.65 15.99
CA CYS A 106 14.00 19.02 16.40
C CYS A 106 15.28 19.85 16.27
N GLY A 107 15.20 21.18 16.33
CA GLY A 107 16.39 22.02 16.21
C GLY A 107 16.14 23.24 15.34
N LEU A 108 17.17 23.68 14.62
CA LEU A 108 17.17 24.95 13.86
C LEU A 108 17.77 24.77 12.46
N ASP A 109 17.11 25.31 11.44
CA ASP A 109 17.59 25.36 10.06
C ASP A 109 17.41 26.78 9.50
N PHE A 110 18.47 27.57 9.56
CA PHE A 110 18.49 28.95 9.06
C PHE A 110 18.98 29.05 7.61
N ASN A 111 19.32 27.92 6.99
CA ASN A 111 19.67 27.89 5.58
C ASN A 111 18.46 27.83 4.67
N ARG A 112 17.56 26.85 4.92
CA ARG A 112 16.34 26.68 4.12
C ARG A 112 15.26 27.66 4.54
N ASP A 113 15.24 27.99 5.83
CA ASP A 113 14.41 29.03 6.46
C ASP A 113 12.92 28.93 6.07
N TYR A 114 12.38 27.70 5.99
CA TYR A 114 10.98 27.43 5.58
C TYR A 114 9.93 27.80 6.65
N SER A 115 10.39 28.09 7.87
CA SER A 115 9.61 28.60 8.99
C SER A 115 10.37 29.75 9.66
N PRO A 116 9.67 30.79 10.17
CA PRO A 116 10.31 31.92 10.83
C PRO A 116 11.24 31.50 11.98
N ARG A 117 12.41 32.13 12.10
CA ARG A 117 13.44 31.75 13.09
C ARG A 117 12.94 31.80 14.53
N ASP A 118 12.11 32.78 14.87
CA ASP A 118 11.47 32.88 16.19
C ASP A 118 10.52 31.71 16.47
N ALA A 119 9.77 31.27 15.47
CA ALA A 119 8.94 30.06 15.56
C ALA A 119 9.80 28.79 15.71
N GLN A 120 10.91 28.68 14.98
CA GLN A 120 11.86 27.56 15.12
C GLN A 120 12.45 27.51 16.55
N VAL A 121 12.94 28.64 17.06
CA VAL A 121 13.50 28.75 18.42
C VAL A 121 12.45 28.42 19.47
N LYS A 122 11.21 28.90 19.31
CA LYS A 122 10.10 28.57 20.23
C LYS A 122 9.79 27.07 20.23
N ALA A 123 9.63 26.47 19.06
CA ALA A 123 9.35 25.04 18.92
C ALA A 123 10.50 24.18 19.47
N PHE A 124 11.74 24.59 19.23
CA PHE A 124 12.91 23.89 19.73
C PHE A 124 13.01 23.96 21.26
N ARG A 125 12.88 25.15 21.86
CA ARG A 125 12.87 25.33 23.33
C ARG A 125 11.81 24.46 24.01
N ALA A 126 10.59 24.40 23.46
CA ALA A 126 9.51 23.58 24.01
C ALA A 126 9.81 22.08 23.96
N GLN A 127 10.40 21.59 22.86
CA GLN A 127 10.79 20.18 22.73
C GLN A 127 11.99 19.82 23.62
N VAL A 128 12.96 20.73 23.80
CA VAL A 128 14.07 20.56 24.76
C VAL A 128 13.54 20.44 26.19
N ALA A 129 12.60 21.31 26.59
CA ALA A 129 11.97 21.25 27.90
C ALA A 129 11.26 19.90 28.13
N LEU A 130 10.52 19.41 27.13
CA LEU A 130 9.87 18.10 27.18
C LEU A 130 10.89 16.96 27.32
N ALA A 131 12.00 17.01 26.57
CA ALA A 131 13.05 16.00 26.65
C ALA A 131 13.73 15.96 28.02
N CYS A 132 13.99 17.14 28.62
CA CYS A 132 14.51 17.25 29.98
C CYS A 132 13.53 16.65 31.00
N GLU A 133 12.24 16.98 30.89
CA GLU A 133 11.20 16.46 31.78
C GLU A 133 11.09 14.93 31.72
N LEU A 134 11.07 14.37 30.51
CA LEU A 134 10.96 12.92 30.28
C LEU A 134 12.30 12.19 30.40
N LYS A 135 13.41 12.90 30.62
CA LYS A 135 14.78 12.38 30.65
C LYS A 135 15.11 11.52 29.42
N MET A 136 14.65 11.98 28.26
CA MET A 136 14.81 11.32 26.97
C MET A 136 15.94 11.96 26.17
N PRO A 137 16.76 11.18 25.46
CA PRO A 137 17.78 11.73 24.57
C PRO A 137 17.20 12.71 23.55
N LEU A 138 18.01 13.69 23.13
CA LEU A 138 17.67 14.69 22.12
C LEU A 138 18.36 14.37 20.78
N PHE A 139 17.56 14.28 19.72
CA PHE A 139 18.00 14.09 18.34
C PHE A 139 17.85 15.41 17.58
N VAL A 140 18.96 16.11 17.37
CA VAL A 140 18.97 17.54 17.05
C VAL A 140 19.51 17.79 15.65
N HIS A 141 18.69 18.45 14.82
CA HIS A 141 19.06 18.97 13.51
C HIS A 141 19.57 20.40 13.61
N GLU A 142 20.68 20.68 12.93
CA GLU A 142 21.25 22.02 12.87
C GLU A 142 21.78 22.33 11.45
N ARG A 143 21.40 23.50 10.93
CA ARG A 143 21.90 23.99 9.64
C ARG A 143 22.05 25.51 9.65
N GLU A 144 23.29 25.98 9.65
CA GLU A 144 23.66 27.41 9.63
C GLU A 144 23.04 28.20 10.81
N ALA A 145 22.87 27.54 11.96
CA ALA A 145 22.17 28.04 13.14
C ALA A 145 22.93 27.80 14.46
N HIS A 146 24.24 27.53 14.38
CA HIS A 146 25.11 27.19 15.51
C HIS A 146 24.93 28.08 16.75
N GLU A 147 25.10 29.40 16.61
CA GLU A 147 25.03 30.34 17.75
C GLU A 147 23.68 30.28 18.46
N ALA A 148 22.58 30.25 17.70
CA ALA A 148 21.23 30.19 18.23
C ALA A 148 20.94 28.83 18.90
N LEU A 149 21.49 27.74 18.37
CA LEU A 149 21.36 26.41 18.97
C LEU A 149 22.08 26.34 20.32
N VAL A 150 23.30 26.88 20.40
CA VAL A 150 24.05 27.00 21.65
C VAL A 150 23.29 27.87 22.65
N GLU A 151 22.75 29.02 22.24
CA GLU A 151 21.95 29.90 23.10
C GLU A 151 20.73 29.18 23.70
N VAL A 152 20.05 28.34 22.92
CA VAL A 152 18.90 27.56 23.40
C VAL A 152 19.30 26.48 24.41
N LEU A 153 20.40 25.76 24.16
CA LEU A 153 20.77 24.57 24.93
C LEU A 153 21.65 24.88 26.15
N GLN A 154 22.48 25.92 26.10
CA GLN A 154 23.46 26.26 27.15
C GLN A 154 22.83 26.39 28.54
N PRO A 155 21.65 27.03 28.74
CA PRO A 155 21.03 27.10 30.06
C PRO A 155 20.65 25.72 30.65
N PHE A 156 20.29 24.75 29.80
CA PHE A 156 19.97 23.39 30.21
C PHE A 156 21.24 22.57 30.52
N VAL A 157 22.35 22.87 29.83
CA VAL A 157 23.68 22.30 30.13
C VAL A 157 24.16 22.79 31.49
N GLU A 158 24.13 24.10 31.74
CA GLU A 158 24.62 24.72 32.98
C GLU A 158 23.81 24.30 34.21
N SER A 159 22.50 24.08 34.05
CA SER A 159 21.65 23.55 35.11
C SER A 159 21.78 22.04 35.31
N GLY A 160 22.51 21.33 34.45
CA GLY A 160 22.73 19.88 34.54
C GLY A 160 21.50 19.03 34.26
N VAL A 161 20.46 19.60 33.65
CA VAL A 161 19.19 18.90 33.37
C VAL A 161 19.08 18.40 31.94
N LEU A 162 19.96 18.87 31.03
CA LEU A 162 19.93 18.46 29.63
C LEU A 162 20.23 16.96 29.51
N PRO A 163 19.36 16.17 28.83
CA PRO A 163 19.61 14.76 28.58
C PRO A 163 20.75 14.58 27.55
N PRO A 164 21.21 13.35 27.30
CA PRO A 164 22.15 13.09 26.21
C PRO A 164 21.64 13.67 24.88
N THR A 165 22.48 14.43 24.19
CA THR A 165 22.15 15.10 22.94
C THR A 165 23.08 14.66 21.83
N VAL A 166 22.51 14.40 20.65
CA VAL A 166 23.26 14.16 19.41
C VAL A 166 22.89 15.25 18.40
N VAL A 167 23.91 15.90 17.84
CA VAL A 167 23.74 16.72 16.62
C VAL A 167 23.87 15.76 15.46
N HIS A 168 22.72 15.39 14.88
CA HIS A 168 22.68 14.44 13.78
C HIS A 168 22.96 15.16 12.45
N CYS A 169 23.42 14.41 11.46
CA CYS A 169 23.76 14.88 10.12
C CYS A 169 24.69 16.11 10.15
N PHE A 170 25.73 16.06 10.99
CA PHE A 170 26.65 17.19 11.17
C PHE A 170 27.35 17.56 9.86
N THR A 171 27.20 18.82 9.45
CA THR A 171 27.83 19.39 8.23
C THR A 171 28.56 20.72 8.46
N GLY A 172 28.77 21.07 9.73
CA GLY A 172 29.40 22.31 10.18
C GLY A 172 30.92 22.33 10.10
N ASP A 173 31.53 23.32 10.74
CA ASP A 173 33.00 23.51 10.81
C ASP A 173 33.64 23.03 12.12
N GLU A 174 34.95 23.19 12.26
CA GLU A 174 35.72 22.68 13.40
C GLU A 174 35.36 23.36 14.71
N ASN A 175 35.11 24.67 14.68
CA ASN A 175 34.77 25.43 15.88
C ASN A 175 33.40 24.99 16.40
N GLU A 176 32.44 24.82 15.50
CA GLU A 176 31.10 24.35 15.81
C GLU A 176 31.15 22.93 16.41
N MET A 177 31.90 22.03 15.78
CA MET A 177 32.11 20.65 16.25
C MET A 177 32.74 20.62 17.65
N MET A 178 33.83 21.36 17.86
CA MET A 178 34.52 21.41 19.16
C MET A 178 33.61 21.96 20.24
N LYS A 179 32.82 22.99 19.93
CA LYS A 179 31.86 23.56 20.88
C LYS A 179 30.80 22.54 21.29
N TYR A 180 30.25 21.76 20.35
CA TYR A 180 29.30 20.69 20.68
C TYR A 180 29.93 19.57 21.52
N LEU A 181 31.19 19.22 21.25
CA LEU A 181 31.94 18.25 22.07
C LEU A 181 32.20 18.76 23.49
N GLU A 182 32.54 20.04 23.66
CA GLU A 182 32.70 20.70 24.98
C GLU A 182 31.39 20.68 25.78
N MET A 183 30.25 20.85 25.11
CA MET A 183 28.91 20.74 25.71
C MET A 183 28.52 19.27 26.01
N GLY A 184 29.37 18.31 25.64
CA GLY A 184 29.19 16.88 25.92
C GLY A 184 28.30 16.14 24.92
N PHE A 185 28.05 16.73 23.73
CA PHE A 185 27.17 16.15 22.72
C PHE A 185 27.86 15.06 21.90
N TYR A 186 27.06 14.22 21.26
CA TYR A 186 27.50 13.28 20.25
C TYR A 186 27.42 13.92 18.85
N ILE A 187 28.31 13.50 17.95
CA ILE A 187 28.33 13.94 16.56
C ILE A 187 27.87 12.79 15.65
N GLY A 188 26.75 12.98 14.95
CA GLY A 188 26.22 12.05 13.96
C GLY A 188 26.72 12.39 12.56
N LEU A 189 27.36 11.42 11.88
CA LEU A 189 27.88 11.59 10.53
C LEU A 189 27.15 10.71 9.51
N THR A 190 26.77 11.32 8.39
CA THR A 190 26.13 10.66 7.24
C THR A 190 27.12 10.33 6.12
N GLY A 191 26.62 9.80 5.00
CA GLY A 191 27.34 9.71 3.74
C GLY A 191 27.91 11.03 3.21
N PHE A 192 27.54 12.19 3.79
CA PHE A 192 28.15 13.48 3.46
C PHE A 192 29.67 13.48 3.60
N VAL A 193 30.22 12.78 4.61
CA VAL A 193 31.68 12.66 4.81
C VAL A 193 32.41 12.00 3.64
N CYS A 194 31.68 11.25 2.80
CA CYS A 194 32.21 10.60 1.60
C CYS A 194 32.21 11.55 0.38
N MET A 195 31.39 12.61 0.40
CA MET A 195 31.03 13.41 -0.78
C MET A 195 32.08 14.46 -1.16
N GLU A 196 33.03 14.10 -2.01
CA GLU A 196 34.05 15.06 -2.46
C GLU A 196 33.55 15.97 -3.62
N PRO A 197 33.79 17.29 -3.60
CA PRO A 197 34.58 18.03 -2.60
C PRO A 197 33.80 18.55 -1.38
N ARG A 198 32.47 18.41 -1.34
CA ARG A 198 31.59 19.10 -0.36
C ARG A 198 31.81 18.65 1.09
N GLY A 199 32.10 17.38 1.31
CA GLY A 199 32.33 16.78 2.61
C GLY A 199 33.80 16.75 3.04
N LEU A 200 34.71 17.35 2.27
CA LEU A 200 36.15 17.35 2.61
C LEU A 200 36.41 18.00 3.97
N VAL A 201 35.76 19.13 4.25
CA VAL A 201 35.90 19.83 5.54
C VAL A 201 35.53 18.91 6.69
N VAL A 202 34.36 18.25 6.62
CA VAL A 202 33.94 17.27 7.64
C VAL A 202 34.92 16.10 7.74
N LYS A 203 35.36 15.57 6.59
CA LYS A 203 36.28 14.43 6.52
C LYS A 203 37.63 14.71 7.17
N GLU A 204 38.18 15.91 7.00
CA GLU A 204 39.44 16.36 7.61
C GLU A 204 39.35 16.51 9.13
N MET A 205 38.15 16.77 9.66
CA MET A 205 37.92 16.94 11.09
C MET A 205 37.63 15.63 11.82
N VAL A 206 37.25 14.56 11.11
CA VAL A 206 36.91 13.24 11.70
C VAL A 206 37.93 12.78 12.75
N PRO A 207 39.27 12.83 12.54
CA PRO A 207 40.23 12.35 13.52
C PRO A 207 40.22 13.08 14.87
N ARG A 208 39.58 14.25 14.94
CA ARG A 208 39.45 15.08 16.15
C ARG A 208 38.20 14.76 16.96
N ILE A 209 37.23 14.03 16.38
CA ILE A 209 36.05 13.57 17.11
C ILE A 209 36.46 12.37 17.97
N PRO A 210 36.27 12.41 19.31
CA PRO A 210 36.51 11.23 20.14
C PRO A 210 35.62 10.06 19.70
N LEU A 211 36.18 8.85 19.57
CA LEU A 211 35.42 7.68 19.11
C LEU A 211 34.22 7.35 20.00
N ASP A 212 34.26 7.68 21.29
CA ASP A 212 33.16 7.50 22.25
C ASP A 212 32.07 8.59 22.16
N ARG A 213 32.24 9.56 21.25
CA ARG A 213 31.30 10.63 20.91
C ARG A 213 30.80 10.59 19.47
N LEU A 214 31.27 9.62 18.68
CA LEU A 214 30.89 9.45 17.29
C LEU A 214 29.67 8.54 17.12
N MET A 215 28.73 8.92 16.25
CA MET A 215 27.65 8.05 15.76
C MET A 215 27.54 8.13 14.24
N ILE A 216 26.88 7.14 13.64
CA ILE A 216 26.75 7.00 12.19
C ILE A 216 25.28 6.84 11.78
N GLU A 217 24.94 7.39 10.63
CA GLU A 217 23.60 7.33 10.06
C GLU A 217 23.66 7.37 8.53
N THR A 218 22.56 6.98 7.89
CA THR A 218 22.42 7.12 6.44
C THR A 218 21.65 8.37 6.01
N ASP A 219 20.78 8.87 6.89
CA ASP A 219 19.77 9.88 6.54
C ASP A 219 19.03 9.51 5.23
N ALA A 220 18.76 8.21 5.06
CA ALA A 220 18.13 7.66 3.88
C ALA A 220 16.71 8.22 3.73
N PRO A 221 16.27 8.70 2.54
CA PRO A 221 16.82 8.42 1.21
C PRO A 221 17.84 9.44 0.66
N TYR A 222 18.32 10.40 1.46
CA TYR A 222 18.98 11.60 0.94
C TYR A 222 20.49 11.47 0.79
N MET A 223 21.22 11.18 1.88
CA MET A 223 22.68 11.35 1.95
C MET A 223 23.47 10.19 1.34
N TYR A 224 23.18 9.84 0.08
CA TYR A 224 23.85 8.75 -0.63
C TYR A 224 25.36 8.98 -0.70
N PRO A 225 26.21 8.08 -0.15
CA PRO A 225 27.64 8.26 -0.17
C PRO A 225 28.19 8.12 -1.60
N TYR A 226 29.00 9.06 -2.06
CA TYR A 226 29.69 8.98 -3.35
C TYR A 226 31.06 9.64 -3.28
N ASN A 227 32.05 9.12 -4.01
CA ASN A 227 33.35 9.78 -4.22
C ASN A 227 33.57 10.12 -5.71
N VAL A 228 34.57 10.96 -5.99
CA VAL A 228 34.94 11.31 -7.36
C VAL A 228 35.43 10.05 -8.09
N GLY A 229 34.69 9.60 -9.10
CA GLY A 229 35.20 8.66 -10.10
C GLY A 229 34.38 7.41 -10.40
N ARG A 230 33.37 7.00 -9.60
CA ARG A 230 32.70 5.69 -9.86
C ARG A 230 31.18 5.57 -9.67
N GLN A 231 30.43 6.59 -9.20
CA GLN A 231 28.99 6.43 -8.94
C GLN A 231 28.11 7.61 -9.37
N LYS A 232 26.86 7.31 -9.76
CA LYS A 232 25.86 8.30 -10.18
C LYS A 232 25.48 9.19 -9.00
N LYS A 233 25.66 10.51 -9.15
CA LYS A 233 25.36 11.58 -8.16
C LYS A 233 23.89 11.67 -7.66
N ARG A 234 23.02 10.71 -8.03
CA ARG A 234 21.55 10.72 -7.80
C ARG A 234 20.98 9.33 -7.48
N ALA A 235 21.74 8.47 -6.80
CA ALA A 235 21.18 7.22 -6.29
C ALA A 235 20.39 7.48 -5.00
N ARG A 236 19.32 6.71 -4.78
CA ARG A 236 18.55 6.70 -3.53
C ARG A 236 19.42 6.09 -2.43
N CYS A 237 19.66 6.83 -1.34
CA CYS A 237 20.31 6.29 -0.14
C CYS A 237 19.44 5.23 0.51
N GLU A 238 20.04 4.13 0.96
CA GLU A 238 19.42 3.07 1.74
C GLU A 238 20.25 2.78 3.00
N PRO A 239 19.67 2.24 4.08
CA PRO A 239 20.41 1.90 5.31
C PRO A 239 21.63 1.00 5.08
N LYS A 240 21.64 0.17 4.02
CA LYS A 240 22.80 -0.65 3.64
C LYS A 240 24.05 0.18 3.28
N ASP A 241 23.85 1.43 2.85
CA ASP A 241 24.93 2.30 2.35
C ASP A 241 25.77 2.85 3.51
N ILE A 242 25.36 2.64 4.77
CA ILE A 242 26.13 2.98 5.97
C ILE A 242 27.51 2.30 6.00
N ALA A 243 27.67 1.16 5.30
CA ALA A 243 28.96 0.49 5.14
C ALA A 243 30.02 1.39 4.48
N ALA A 244 29.61 2.30 3.60
CA ALA A 244 30.53 3.27 3.01
C ALA A 244 30.96 4.35 4.02
N VAL A 245 30.06 4.77 4.91
CA VAL A 245 30.35 5.71 6.00
C VAL A 245 31.40 5.09 6.94
N VAL A 246 31.16 3.86 7.41
CA VAL A 246 32.09 3.12 8.28
C VAL A 246 33.48 3.02 7.67
N ARG A 247 33.57 2.68 6.39
CA ARG A 247 34.86 2.57 5.67
C ARG A 247 35.59 3.91 5.59
N THR A 248 34.88 4.98 5.27
CA THR A 248 35.48 6.33 5.19
C THR A 248 36.01 6.76 6.55
N LEU A 249 35.23 6.55 7.61
CA LEU A 249 35.65 6.89 8.97
C LEU A 249 36.85 6.06 9.43
N ALA A 250 36.86 4.74 9.17
CA ALA A 250 37.99 3.88 9.48
C ALA A 250 39.28 4.37 8.80
N SER A 251 39.19 4.79 7.54
CA SER A 251 40.31 5.40 6.82
C SER A 251 40.75 6.73 7.43
N CYS A 252 39.84 7.57 7.92
CA CYS A 252 40.19 8.84 8.55
C CYS A 252 40.90 8.63 9.90
N TYR A 253 40.41 7.71 10.73
CA TYR A 253 41.01 7.40 12.05
C TYR A 253 42.29 6.55 11.96
N GLY A 254 42.52 5.87 10.84
CA GLY A 254 43.63 4.91 10.72
C GLY A 254 43.42 3.63 11.54
N ILE A 255 42.17 3.24 11.77
CA ILE A 255 41.76 2.04 12.52
C ILE A 255 40.92 1.10 11.65
N SER A 256 40.56 -0.08 12.15
CA SER A 256 39.75 -1.03 11.40
C SER A 256 38.27 -0.61 11.28
N GLU A 257 37.59 -1.05 10.21
CA GLU A 257 36.13 -0.90 10.07
C GLU A 257 35.38 -1.53 11.27
N ASP A 258 35.91 -2.62 11.84
CA ASP A 258 35.34 -3.31 13.00
C ASP A 258 35.40 -2.44 14.28
N GLU A 259 36.50 -1.72 14.49
CA GLU A 259 36.65 -0.80 15.64
C GLU A 259 35.69 0.38 15.54
N VAL A 260 35.55 0.98 14.35
CA VAL A 260 34.56 2.05 14.12
C VAL A 260 33.15 1.53 14.35
N ALA A 261 32.79 0.40 13.73
CA ALA A 261 31.47 -0.20 13.86
C ALA A 261 31.12 -0.54 15.31
N LYS A 262 32.09 -1.07 16.07
CA LYS A 262 31.93 -1.37 17.49
C LYS A 262 31.70 -0.11 18.31
N ALA A 263 32.58 0.89 18.19
CA ALA A 263 32.50 2.12 18.97
C ALA A 263 31.18 2.87 18.71
N THR A 264 30.79 3.05 17.44
CA THR A 264 29.56 3.78 17.10
C THR A 264 28.30 3.03 17.51
N THR A 265 28.32 1.69 17.46
CA THR A 265 27.22 0.85 17.94
C THR A 265 27.07 0.92 19.45
N GLU A 266 28.17 0.83 20.20
CA GLU A 266 28.18 0.96 21.66
C GLU A 266 27.67 2.34 22.09
N ASN A 267 28.10 3.41 21.39
CA ASN A 267 27.61 4.76 21.62
C ASN A 267 26.10 4.86 21.38
N ALA A 268 25.60 4.39 20.23
CA ALA A 268 24.19 4.44 19.88
C ALA A 268 23.33 3.65 20.88
N ARG A 269 23.76 2.43 21.26
CA ARG A 269 23.05 1.61 22.25
C ARG A 269 23.00 2.29 23.62
N ARG A 270 24.12 2.88 24.07
CA ARG A 270 24.20 3.63 25.33
C ARG A 270 23.30 4.87 25.31
N PHE A 271 23.33 5.62 24.22
CA PHE A 271 22.58 6.86 24.06
C PHE A 271 21.07 6.62 24.02
N PHE A 272 20.61 5.73 23.13
CA PHE A 272 19.19 5.41 22.94
C PHE A 272 18.66 4.36 23.92
N ARG A 273 19.51 3.82 24.80
CA ARG A 273 19.16 2.77 25.79
C ARG A 273 18.58 1.51 25.14
N LEU A 274 19.13 1.09 24.01
CA LEU A 274 18.66 -0.08 23.26
C LEU A 274 19.01 -1.38 24.01
N ARG A 275 18.03 -2.27 24.24
CA ARG A 275 18.27 -3.59 24.87
C ARG A 275 18.87 -4.57 23.86
N GLU A 276 19.80 -5.43 24.29
CA GLU A 276 20.33 -6.51 23.44
C GLU A 276 19.26 -7.59 23.21
N GLN A 277 18.98 -7.91 21.95
CA GLN A 277 18.24 -9.13 21.61
C GLN A 277 19.17 -10.34 21.79
N VAL A 278 19.02 -11.05 22.91
CA VAL A 278 19.61 -12.38 23.09
C VAL A 278 18.86 -13.34 22.16
N ASN A 279 19.58 -13.97 21.24
CA ASN A 279 19.09 -15.11 20.46
C ASN A 279 18.76 -16.25 21.44
N ASP A 280 17.48 -16.49 21.73
CA ASP A 280 17.00 -17.78 22.23
C ASP A 280 15.56 -18.02 21.78
N GLU A 281 15.35 -19.14 21.11
CA GLU A 281 14.11 -19.65 20.50
C GLU A 281 13.01 -20.04 21.53
N LYS A 282 12.88 -19.33 22.65
CA LYS A 282 11.98 -19.75 23.74
C LYS A 282 11.09 -18.70 24.39
N THR A 283 10.93 -17.51 23.81
CA THR A 283 10.05 -16.49 24.39
C THR A 283 8.82 -16.23 23.53
N ALA A 284 8.12 -17.31 23.17
CA ALA A 284 6.69 -17.26 22.87
C ALA A 284 5.93 -17.39 24.20
N SER A 285 5.79 -16.28 24.91
CA SER A 285 4.73 -16.02 25.91
C SER A 285 5.10 -14.77 26.71
N LEU A 286 4.07 -14.00 27.06
CA LEU A 286 4.07 -12.85 27.97
C LEU A 286 4.42 -11.49 27.36
N VAL A 287 3.42 -10.86 26.72
CA VAL A 287 3.07 -9.45 27.00
C VAL A 287 1.54 -9.31 26.85
N GLU A 288 0.81 -9.61 27.93
CA GLU A 288 -0.51 -9.00 28.15
C GLU A 288 -0.29 -7.77 29.05
N MET A 289 -0.63 -6.58 28.55
CA MET A 289 -1.01 -5.45 29.39
C MET A 289 -1.97 -4.54 28.62
N GLN A 290 -3.25 -4.89 28.76
CA GLN A 290 -4.41 -4.03 28.96
C GLN A 290 -4.36 -2.64 28.29
N THR A 291 -4.99 -2.56 27.12
CA THR A 291 -5.82 -1.41 26.77
C THR A 291 -7.27 -1.90 26.79
N GLU A 292 -8.16 -1.13 27.40
CA GLU A 292 -9.60 -1.38 27.35
C GLU A 292 -10.10 -1.33 25.91
N ASN A 293 -10.07 -2.47 25.24
CA ASN A 293 -10.92 -2.85 24.13
C ASN A 293 -10.96 -4.37 24.22
N GLN A 294 -12.10 -4.92 24.65
CA GLN A 294 -12.32 -6.36 24.68
C GLN A 294 -11.94 -6.94 23.30
N GLU A 295 -10.78 -7.59 23.20
CA GLU A 295 -10.46 -8.43 22.05
C GLU A 295 -11.52 -9.52 22.04
N ILE A 296 -12.42 -9.45 21.05
CA ILE A 296 -13.43 -10.48 20.92
C ILE A 296 -12.69 -11.73 20.46
N GLU A 297 -12.64 -12.74 21.33
CA GLU A 297 -12.01 -14.03 21.06
C GLU A 297 -12.47 -14.58 19.70
N GLY A 298 -11.52 -14.94 18.83
CA GLY A 298 -11.80 -15.40 17.46
C GLY A 298 -11.94 -14.29 16.39
N SER A 299 -11.66 -13.02 16.72
CA SER A 299 -11.65 -11.93 15.73
C SER A 299 -10.37 -11.86 14.89
N VAL A 300 -10.54 -11.59 13.60
CA VAL A 300 -9.44 -11.30 12.66
C VAL A 300 -9.26 -9.79 12.61
N VAL A 301 -8.12 -9.29 13.08
CA VAL A 301 -7.80 -7.87 13.06
C VAL A 301 -6.89 -7.55 11.88
N LEU A 302 -7.30 -6.58 11.07
CA LEU A 302 -6.60 -6.15 9.86
C LEU A 302 -6.28 -4.64 9.93
N ASN A 303 -5.09 -4.28 9.47
CA ASN A 303 -4.71 -2.89 9.29
C ASN A 303 -5.06 -2.46 7.85
N GLY A 304 -6.04 -1.56 7.71
CA GLY A 304 -6.52 -1.01 6.44
C GLY A 304 -5.57 -0.02 5.76
N GLY A 305 -4.38 0.21 6.31
CA GLY A 305 -3.26 0.89 5.67
C GLY A 305 -2.29 -0.06 4.95
N ASN A 306 -2.30 -1.36 5.27
CA ASN A 306 -1.40 -2.35 4.67
C ASN A 306 -1.81 -2.72 3.23
N GLY A 307 -0.89 -3.36 2.50
CA GLY A 307 -1.10 -3.80 1.11
C GLY A 307 -1.36 -2.63 0.16
N GLU A 308 -2.44 -2.72 -0.63
CA GLU A 308 -2.85 -1.64 -1.56
C GLU A 308 -3.33 -0.33 -0.89
N GLY A 309 -3.56 -0.34 0.43
CA GLY A 309 -4.05 0.80 1.18
C GLY A 309 -5.57 0.97 1.25
N GLY A 310 -6.31 -0.12 1.50
CA GLY A 310 -7.61 -0.21 2.17
C GLY A 310 -8.83 -0.60 1.32
N GLY A 311 -8.88 -0.27 0.04
CA GLY A 311 -10.11 -0.41 -0.75
C GLY A 311 -10.50 -1.86 -1.00
N GLN A 312 -9.57 -2.65 -1.54
CA GLN A 312 -9.75 -4.07 -1.81
C GLN A 312 -9.81 -4.86 -0.51
N LEU A 313 -8.96 -4.46 0.45
CA LEU A 313 -8.92 -5.08 1.76
C LEU A 313 -10.30 -5.10 2.41
N LEU A 314 -10.98 -3.96 2.46
CA LEU A 314 -12.31 -3.86 3.07
C LEU A 314 -13.32 -4.80 2.40
N ARG A 315 -13.37 -4.83 1.07
CA ARG A 315 -14.35 -5.63 0.31
C ARG A 315 -14.14 -7.12 0.56
N VAL A 316 -12.92 -7.60 0.37
CA VAL A 316 -12.57 -9.01 0.54
C VAL A 316 -12.75 -9.44 1.99
N ALA A 317 -12.30 -8.60 2.94
CA ALA A 317 -12.37 -8.92 4.36
C ALA A 317 -13.81 -9.03 4.87
N THR A 318 -14.68 -8.06 4.56
CA THR A 318 -16.08 -8.12 5.03
C THR A 318 -16.85 -9.24 4.36
N ALA A 319 -16.59 -9.51 3.07
CA ALA A 319 -17.25 -10.59 2.34
C ALA A 319 -16.85 -11.96 2.88
N LEU A 320 -15.56 -12.19 3.09
CA LEU A 320 -15.07 -13.46 3.64
C LEU A 320 -15.46 -13.63 5.11
N ALA A 321 -15.50 -12.56 5.91
CA ALA A 321 -16.02 -12.62 7.27
C ALA A 321 -17.48 -13.11 7.31
N ALA A 322 -18.33 -12.60 6.41
CA ALA A 322 -19.70 -13.10 6.23
C ALA A 322 -19.73 -14.59 5.86
N VAL A 323 -18.94 -15.00 4.85
CA VAL A 323 -18.93 -16.38 4.36
C VAL A 323 -18.38 -17.38 5.38
N THR A 324 -17.39 -16.96 6.18
CA THR A 324 -16.73 -17.79 7.20
C THR A 324 -17.35 -17.65 8.59
N GLN A 325 -18.36 -16.78 8.75
CA GLN A 325 -19.00 -16.44 10.02
C GLN A 325 -18.01 -16.03 11.11
N ARG A 326 -17.04 -15.17 10.74
CA ARG A 326 -16.00 -14.68 11.66
C ARG A 326 -16.19 -13.20 11.97
N ILE A 327 -15.56 -12.75 13.04
CA ILE A 327 -15.47 -11.32 13.33
C ILE A 327 -14.28 -10.77 12.58
N VAL A 328 -14.47 -9.67 11.87
CA VAL A 328 -13.35 -8.91 11.31
C VAL A 328 -13.37 -7.47 11.81
N ARG A 329 -12.22 -6.99 12.27
CA ARG A 329 -12.01 -5.58 12.59
C ARG A 329 -10.95 -5.02 11.65
N VAL A 330 -11.28 -3.96 10.94
CA VAL A 330 -10.35 -3.22 10.09
C VAL A 330 -10.11 -1.85 10.72
N HIS A 331 -8.91 -1.63 11.25
CA HIS A 331 -8.49 -0.35 11.80
C HIS A 331 -7.55 0.38 10.83
N SER A 332 -7.21 1.63 11.09
CA SER A 332 -6.30 2.44 10.24
C SER A 332 -6.71 2.47 8.76
N ILE A 333 -8.02 2.46 8.48
CA ILE A 333 -8.56 2.39 7.12
C ILE A 333 -7.97 3.50 6.27
N ARG A 334 -7.28 3.14 5.19
CA ARG A 334 -6.68 4.08 4.23
C ARG A 334 -5.70 5.06 4.87
N ALA A 335 -5.04 4.69 5.97
CA ALA A 335 -4.08 5.53 6.68
C ALA A 335 -2.98 6.10 5.75
N ASN A 336 -2.54 5.32 4.76
CA ASN A 336 -1.51 5.71 3.81
C ASN A 336 -1.98 6.58 2.62
N ARG A 337 -3.28 6.94 2.57
CA ARG A 337 -3.87 7.76 1.51
C ARG A 337 -4.04 9.21 2.00
N LYS A 338 -3.93 10.18 1.08
CA LYS A 338 -4.11 11.63 1.36
C LYS A 338 -5.35 11.96 2.19
N ALA A 339 -6.40 11.17 2.05
CA ALA A 339 -7.64 11.33 2.79
C ALA A 339 -7.98 9.98 3.44
N PRO A 340 -7.63 9.75 4.72
CA PRO A 340 -7.85 8.47 5.40
C PRO A 340 -9.34 8.19 5.68
N GLY A 341 -9.62 6.98 6.14
CA GLY A 341 -10.97 6.51 6.50
C GLY A 341 -11.84 6.07 5.32
N LEU A 342 -13.02 5.53 5.66
CA LEU A 342 -14.03 5.04 4.73
C LEU A 342 -14.50 6.14 3.76
N ARG A 343 -14.82 5.75 2.53
CA ARG A 343 -15.35 6.61 1.48
C ARG A 343 -16.68 6.06 1.01
N ASN A 344 -17.45 6.88 0.28
CA ASN A 344 -18.78 6.50 -0.20
C ASN A 344 -18.80 5.14 -0.90
N GLN A 345 -17.81 4.86 -1.75
CA GLN A 345 -17.72 3.58 -2.46
C GLN A 345 -17.50 2.38 -1.50
N HIS A 346 -16.68 2.55 -0.47
CA HIS A 346 -16.45 1.49 0.52
C HIS A 346 -17.74 1.21 1.31
N LEU A 347 -18.41 2.27 1.79
CA LEU A 347 -19.66 2.15 2.54
C LEU A 347 -20.72 1.42 1.76
N SER A 348 -20.99 1.83 0.51
CA SER A 348 -21.99 1.18 -0.32
C SER A 348 -21.72 -0.33 -0.52
N THR A 349 -20.46 -0.72 -0.58
CA THR A 349 -20.09 -2.14 -0.73
C THR A 349 -20.25 -2.89 0.60
N ILE A 350 -19.77 -2.33 1.70
CA ILE A 350 -19.82 -2.95 3.03
C ILE A 350 -21.27 -3.07 3.52
N GLU A 351 -22.08 -2.03 3.30
CA GLU A 351 -23.51 -2.03 3.60
C GLU A 351 -24.26 -3.07 2.77
N LEU A 352 -23.91 -3.23 1.49
CA LEU A 352 -24.47 -4.30 0.64
C LEU A 352 -24.08 -5.69 1.18
N VAL A 353 -22.82 -5.91 1.54
CA VAL A 353 -22.36 -7.18 2.13
C VAL A 353 -23.10 -7.49 3.43
N ALA A 354 -23.26 -6.50 4.30
CA ALA A 354 -24.03 -6.66 5.54
C ALA A 354 -25.52 -6.94 5.27
N ALA A 355 -26.13 -6.27 4.29
CA ALA A 355 -27.52 -6.53 3.90
C ALA A 355 -27.71 -7.94 3.32
N LEU A 356 -26.73 -8.44 2.57
CA LEU A 356 -26.70 -9.81 2.06
C LEU A 356 -26.40 -10.87 3.13
N SER A 357 -26.08 -10.46 4.36
CA SER A 357 -25.64 -11.35 5.45
C SER A 357 -26.53 -11.14 6.68
N ALA A 358 -27.68 -11.82 6.71
CA ALA A 358 -28.70 -11.59 7.74
C ALA A 358 -28.16 -11.87 9.14
N GLY A 359 -28.37 -10.96 10.09
CA GLY A 359 -27.92 -11.15 11.48
C GLY A 359 -26.45 -10.78 11.76
N GLY A 360 -25.65 -10.41 10.76
CA GLY A 360 -24.33 -9.80 11.00
C GLY A 360 -24.43 -8.39 11.59
N LYS A 361 -23.56 -8.05 12.53
CA LYS A 361 -23.54 -6.73 13.19
C LYS A 361 -22.38 -5.89 12.67
N LEU A 362 -22.71 -4.81 11.99
CA LEU A 362 -21.76 -3.86 11.43
C LEU A 362 -21.65 -2.61 12.34
N SER A 363 -20.45 -2.29 12.79
CA SER A 363 -20.16 -1.09 13.59
C SER A 363 -18.99 -0.30 12.99
N GLY A 364 -19.04 1.02 13.10
CA GLY A 364 -18.01 1.90 12.51
C GLY A 364 -18.18 2.21 11.01
N ALA A 365 -19.22 1.69 10.35
CA ALA A 365 -19.52 1.97 8.94
C ALA A 365 -20.10 3.39 8.73
N ARG A 366 -19.25 4.41 8.84
CA ARG A 366 -19.58 5.81 8.54
C ARG A 366 -18.48 6.48 7.73
N LEU A 367 -18.82 7.54 7.02
CA LEU A 367 -17.87 8.26 6.17
C LEU A 367 -16.68 8.76 7.02
N ASN A 368 -15.47 8.61 6.48
CA ASN A 368 -14.20 8.94 7.14
C ASN A 368 -13.87 8.08 8.38
N SER A 369 -14.66 7.06 8.73
CA SER A 369 -14.28 6.16 9.83
C SER A 369 -12.97 5.46 9.50
N THR A 370 -12.02 5.51 10.43
CA THR A 370 -10.73 4.81 10.35
C THR A 370 -10.79 3.41 10.94
N ASP A 371 -11.91 3.05 11.59
CA ASP A 371 -12.13 1.77 12.23
C ASP A 371 -13.52 1.23 11.85
N LEU A 372 -13.58 -0.07 11.58
CA LEU A 372 -14.78 -0.79 11.17
C LEU A 372 -14.72 -2.18 11.81
N THR A 373 -15.80 -2.62 12.42
CA THR A 373 -15.94 -4.01 12.85
C THR A 373 -17.19 -4.61 12.21
N PHE A 374 -17.04 -5.81 11.67
CA PHE A 374 -18.15 -6.63 11.22
C PHE A 374 -18.12 -7.95 11.99
N ASP A 375 -19.03 -8.09 12.96
CA ASP A 375 -19.26 -9.34 13.67
C ASP A 375 -20.25 -10.18 12.87
N ALA A 376 -19.71 -11.11 12.09
CA ALA A 376 -20.50 -11.98 11.23
C ALA A 376 -20.73 -13.38 11.83
N ARG A 377 -20.50 -13.60 13.13
CA ARG A 377 -20.74 -14.92 13.75
C ARG A 377 -22.19 -15.39 13.64
N SER A 378 -23.12 -14.43 13.75
CA SER A 378 -24.56 -14.66 13.53
C SER A 378 -25.00 -14.37 12.10
N ALA A 379 -24.07 -14.12 11.17
CA ALA A 379 -24.40 -13.90 9.77
C ALA A 379 -24.91 -15.21 9.17
N LEU A 380 -26.21 -15.23 8.88
CA LEU A 380 -26.85 -16.25 8.11
C LEU A 380 -26.84 -15.81 6.65
N LEU A 381 -26.36 -16.70 5.79
CA LEU A 381 -26.57 -16.59 4.34
C LEU A 381 -27.93 -17.19 3.94
N THR A 382 -28.82 -17.36 4.94
CA THR A 382 -30.16 -17.90 4.81
C THR A 382 -31.23 -16.82 5.11
N GLY A 383 -32.36 -16.89 4.41
CA GLY A 383 -33.51 -15.98 4.59
C GLY A 383 -33.34 -14.58 3.95
N ALA A 384 -34.38 -13.88 3.51
CA ALA A 384 -35.78 -14.22 3.27
C ALA A 384 -36.00 -14.30 1.75
N LYS A 385 -36.68 -15.37 1.27
CA LYS A 385 -37.15 -15.59 -0.13
C LYS A 385 -36.32 -14.89 -1.21
N GLY A 386 -35.38 -15.59 -1.87
CA GLY A 386 -34.76 -15.18 -3.15
C GLY A 386 -34.86 -13.69 -3.45
N GLY A 387 -34.13 -12.90 -2.65
CA GLY A 387 -34.44 -11.49 -2.46
C GLY A 387 -33.89 -10.61 -3.57
N ALA A 388 -34.64 -9.57 -3.94
CA ALA A 388 -34.13 -8.45 -4.71
C ALA A 388 -33.47 -7.44 -3.76
N PHE A 389 -32.17 -7.25 -3.91
CA PHE A 389 -31.42 -6.22 -3.17
C PHE A 389 -31.09 -5.07 -4.11
N SER A 390 -30.89 -3.88 -3.54
CA SER A 390 -30.43 -2.74 -4.31
C SER A 390 -29.33 -1.99 -3.56
N ALA A 391 -28.37 -1.49 -4.31
CA ALA A 391 -27.33 -0.60 -3.79
C ALA A 391 -27.02 0.49 -4.81
N ALA A 392 -26.76 1.69 -4.30
CA ALA A 392 -26.44 2.83 -5.12
C ALA A 392 -25.21 3.55 -4.56
N SER A 393 -24.26 3.87 -5.44
CA SER A 393 -23.13 4.73 -5.07
C SER A 393 -23.55 6.20 -5.10
N ARG A 394 -23.29 6.93 -4.01
CA ARG A 394 -23.61 8.36 -3.87
C ARG A 394 -22.78 9.30 -4.76
N THR A 395 -21.58 8.91 -5.18
CA THR A 395 -20.63 9.77 -5.93
C THR A 395 -20.17 9.16 -7.25
N GLY A 396 -21.00 8.33 -7.90
CA GLY A 396 -20.62 7.66 -9.15
C GLY A 396 -19.48 6.63 -9.03
N GLY A 397 -19.19 6.15 -7.81
CA GLY A 397 -18.30 5.01 -7.56
C GLY A 397 -18.71 3.75 -8.35
N SER A 398 -17.72 2.92 -8.61
CA SER A 398 -17.80 1.77 -9.52
C SER A 398 -18.72 0.67 -8.99
N ILE A 399 -19.70 0.27 -9.82
CA ILE A 399 -20.56 -0.90 -9.60
C ILE A 399 -19.73 -2.17 -9.52
N SER A 400 -18.70 -2.29 -10.37
CA SER A 400 -17.81 -3.45 -10.40
C SER A 400 -17.18 -3.71 -9.02
N LEU A 401 -16.75 -2.66 -8.30
CA LEU A 401 -16.20 -2.87 -6.95
C LEU A 401 -17.27 -3.36 -5.95
N MET A 402 -18.54 -2.96 -6.09
CA MET A 402 -19.62 -3.52 -5.26
C MET A 402 -19.80 -5.02 -5.53
N LEU A 403 -19.76 -5.41 -6.81
CA LEU A 403 -19.85 -6.81 -7.22
C LEU A 403 -18.69 -7.66 -6.66
N GLN A 404 -17.46 -7.14 -6.66
CA GLN A 404 -16.33 -7.84 -6.04
C GLN A 404 -16.55 -8.19 -4.57
N GLY A 405 -17.16 -7.27 -3.80
CA GLY A 405 -17.51 -7.53 -2.40
C GLY A 405 -18.73 -8.45 -2.24
N ALA A 406 -19.69 -8.38 -3.15
CA ALA A 406 -20.92 -9.14 -3.04
C ALA A 406 -20.77 -10.61 -3.49
N PHE A 407 -19.99 -10.90 -4.53
CA PHE A 407 -19.94 -12.25 -5.13
C PHE A 407 -19.58 -13.37 -4.15
N PRO A 408 -18.59 -13.25 -3.25
CA PRO A 408 -18.31 -14.32 -2.29
C PRO A 408 -19.52 -14.65 -1.41
N VAL A 409 -20.29 -13.65 -1.00
CA VAL A 409 -21.51 -13.83 -0.20
C VAL A 409 -22.62 -14.48 -1.03
N LEU A 410 -22.89 -13.93 -2.23
CA LEU A 410 -23.92 -14.45 -3.15
C LEU A 410 -23.70 -15.91 -3.54
N THR A 411 -22.44 -16.33 -3.65
CA THR A 411 -22.03 -17.69 -3.99
C THR A 411 -22.57 -18.73 -3.01
N PHE A 412 -22.68 -18.39 -1.72
CA PHE A 412 -23.04 -19.32 -0.66
C PHE A 412 -24.42 -19.06 -0.04
N ARG A 413 -25.22 -18.14 -0.61
CA ARG A 413 -26.61 -17.90 -0.17
C ARG A 413 -27.52 -19.09 -0.48
N ASP A 414 -28.54 -19.32 0.33
CA ASP A 414 -29.49 -20.45 0.18
C ASP A 414 -30.45 -20.37 -1.02
N SER A 415 -30.42 -19.26 -1.76
CA SER A 415 -31.40 -18.97 -2.79
C SER A 415 -30.83 -18.05 -3.86
N SER A 416 -31.36 -18.18 -5.08
CA SER A 416 -31.04 -17.27 -6.18
C SER A 416 -31.33 -15.83 -5.76
N THR A 417 -30.39 -14.93 -6.03
CA THR A 417 -30.44 -13.55 -5.54
C THR A 417 -30.36 -12.57 -6.71
N GLU A 418 -31.24 -11.58 -6.73
CA GLU A 418 -31.21 -10.47 -7.70
C GLU A 418 -30.63 -9.20 -7.07
N LEU A 419 -29.71 -8.54 -7.76
CA LEU A 419 -29.13 -7.27 -7.37
C LEU A 419 -29.44 -6.18 -8.41
N SER A 420 -30.02 -5.06 -7.96
CA SER A 420 -30.15 -3.85 -8.76
C SER A 420 -29.13 -2.80 -8.30
N LEU A 421 -28.10 -2.57 -9.11
CA LEU A 421 -26.97 -1.72 -8.75
C LEU A 421 -26.97 -0.42 -9.56
N ARG A 422 -26.71 0.70 -8.88
CA ARG A 422 -26.57 2.02 -9.49
C ARG A 422 -25.22 2.66 -9.17
N GLY A 423 -24.48 3.05 -10.19
CA GLY A 423 -23.19 3.73 -10.04
C GLY A 423 -22.46 3.92 -11.36
N GLY A 424 -21.15 4.13 -11.31
CA GLY A 424 -20.32 4.18 -12.51
C GLY A 424 -20.08 2.76 -13.06
N THR A 425 -20.22 2.57 -14.37
CA THR A 425 -19.92 1.29 -15.03
C THR A 425 -18.53 1.28 -15.68
N HIS A 426 -17.99 2.45 -16.04
CA HIS A 426 -16.64 2.63 -16.55
C HIS A 426 -15.98 3.76 -15.78
N VAL A 427 -15.34 3.42 -14.67
CA VAL A 427 -14.69 4.38 -13.77
C VAL A 427 -13.19 4.10 -13.80
N GLY A 428 -12.39 5.14 -14.04
CA GLY A 428 -10.93 5.02 -14.02
C GLY A 428 -10.42 4.39 -12.71
N PHE A 429 -9.37 3.56 -12.83
CA PHE A 429 -8.77 2.80 -11.72
C PHE A 429 -9.69 1.73 -11.08
N SER A 430 -10.74 1.28 -11.79
CA SER A 430 -11.53 0.11 -11.40
C SER A 430 -11.87 -0.72 -12.63
N PRO A 431 -12.11 -2.05 -12.49
CA PRO A 431 -12.57 -2.87 -13.59
C PRO A 431 -13.86 -2.32 -14.19
N THR A 432 -13.96 -2.31 -15.51
CA THR A 432 -15.20 -1.94 -16.20
C THR A 432 -16.31 -2.96 -15.92
N ILE A 433 -17.56 -2.59 -16.17
CA ILE A 433 -18.65 -3.55 -16.08
C ILE A 433 -18.54 -4.65 -17.14
N ASP A 434 -17.89 -4.37 -18.27
CA ASP A 434 -17.63 -5.35 -19.32
C ASP A 434 -16.65 -6.44 -18.85
N PHE A 435 -15.63 -6.06 -18.07
CA PHE A 435 -14.77 -7.03 -17.37
C PHE A 435 -15.60 -7.97 -16.46
N MET A 436 -16.59 -7.42 -15.76
CA MET A 436 -17.50 -8.21 -14.92
C MET A 436 -18.47 -9.05 -15.74
N GLN A 437 -18.83 -8.66 -16.95
CA GLN A 437 -19.83 -9.36 -17.76
C GLN A 437 -19.21 -10.54 -18.53
N VAL A 438 -17.95 -10.41 -18.95
CA VAL A 438 -17.29 -11.35 -19.86
C VAL A 438 -16.15 -12.11 -19.20
N PRO A 439 -14.91 -11.58 -19.03
CA PRO A 439 -13.78 -12.40 -18.60
C PRO A 439 -13.94 -12.93 -17.17
N LEU A 440 -14.45 -12.12 -16.23
CA LEU A 440 -14.68 -12.61 -14.87
C LEU A 440 -15.77 -13.69 -14.84
N ARG A 441 -16.82 -13.55 -15.65
CA ARG A 441 -17.89 -14.56 -15.75
C ARG A 441 -17.34 -15.88 -16.26
N SER A 442 -16.54 -15.85 -17.32
CA SER A 442 -15.87 -17.03 -17.87
C SER A 442 -14.96 -17.71 -16.85
N LEU A 443 -14.19 -16.93 -16.08
CA LEU A 443 -13.33 -17.45 -15.01
C LEU A 443 -14.14 -18.08 -13.87
N LEU A 444 -15.15 -17.37 -13.33
CA LEU A 444 -15.94 -17.86 -12.18
C LEU A 444 -16.77 -19.10 -12.53
N ALA A 445 -17.20 -19.24 -13.79
CA ALA A 445 -17.85 -20.45 -14.28
C ALA A 445 -16.95 -21.69 -14.15
N ARG A 446 -15.62 -21.55 -14.19
CA ARG A 446 -14.65 -22.66 -14.00
C ARG A 446 -14.64 -23.19 -12.56
N PHE A 447 -14.99 -22.35 -11.59
CA PHE A 447 -15.23 -22.78 -10.21
C PHE A 447 -16.62 -23.41 -10.02
N GLY A 448 -17.50 -23.34 -11.03
CA GLY A 448 -18.91 -23.75 -10.95
C GLY A 448 -19.87 -22.62 -10.55
N LEU A 449 -19.41 -21.36 -10.50
CA LEU A 449 -20.24 -20.20 -10.16
C LEU A 449 -20.77 -19.53 -11.43
N ASN A 450 -22.10 -19.54 -11.60
CA ASN A 450 -22.76 -18.92 -12.74
C ASN A 450 -23.62 -17.73 -12.30
N TYR A 451 -23.52 -16.64 -13.03
CA TYR A 451 -24.38 -15.47 -12.87
C TYR A 451 -24.75 -14.86 -14.22
N ASN A 452 -25.88 -14.14 -14.24
CA ASN A 452 -26.26 -13.26 -15.32
C ASN A 452 -26.03 -11.81 -14.91
N LEU A 453 -25.54 -10.98 -15.83
CA LEU A 453 -25.29 -9.57 -15.62
C LEU A 453 -25.83 -8.80 -16.83
N GLU A 454 -26.85 -8.00 -16.60
CA GLU A 454 -27.52 -7.17 -17.59
C GLU A 454 -27.25 -5.70 -17.33
N VAL A 455 -26.73 -5.00 -18.33
CA VAL A 455 -26.43 -3.58 -18.26
C VAL A 455 -27.55 -2.82 -18.94
N SER A 456 -28.47 -2.25 -18.16
CA SER A 456 -29.58 -1.44 -18.72
C SER A 456 -29.16 -0.01 -19.04
N LYS A 457 -28.11 0.49 -18.38
CA LYS A 457 -27.56 1.82 -18.66
C LYS A 457 -26.09 1.93 -18.29
N ARG A 458 -25.27 2.45 -19.21
CA ARG A 458 -23.85 2.71 -18.94
C ARG A 458 -23.61 4.15 -18.47
N MET A 459 -22.56 4.32 -17.66
CA MET A 459 -22.05 5.61 -17.22
C MET A 459 -20.52 5.58 -17.19
N PHE A 460 -19.91 6.53 -17.89
CA PHE A 460 -18.46 6.73 -17.95
C PHE A 460 -18.08 7.86 -17.00
N PHE A 461 -17.07 7.65 -16.16
CA PHE A 461 -16.58 8.64 -15.20
C PHE A 461 -15.15 9.09 -15.54
N PRO A 462 -14.84 10.41 -15.52
CA PRO A 462 -15.70 11.54 -15.13
C PRO A 462 -16.65 12.00 -16.25
N GLY A 463 -17.95 11.88 -16.03
CA GLY A 463 -19.00 12.30 -16.97
C GLY A 463 -20.24 12.71 -16.19
N GLY A 464 -20.79 13.89 -16.48
CA GLY A 464 -21.94 14.48 -15.76
C GLY A 464 -23.30 13.82 -16.05
N GLY A 465 -23.29 12.56 -16.50
CA GLY A 465 -24.47 11.79 -16.87
C GLY A 465 -25.19 11.15 -15.67
N PRO A 466 -26.44 10.71 -15.86
CA PRO A 466 -27.18 9.93 -14.87
C PRO A 466 -26.47 8.61 -14.55
N SER A 467 -26.56 8.17 -13.29
CA SER A 467 -25.95 6.92 -12.80
C SER A 467 -26.25 5.73 -13.72
N GLY A 468 -25.22 4.92 -14.00
CA GLY A 468 -25.35 3.64 -14.67
C GLY A 468 -26.20 2.68 -13.84
N GLN A 469 -26.81 1.70 -14.52
CA GLN A 469 -27.77 0.75 -13.94
C GLN A 469 -27.46 -0.65 -14.46
N VAL A 470 -27.34 -1.59 -13.53
CA VAL A 470 -27.01 -2.99 -13.79
C VAL A 470 -27.92 -3.87 -12.95
N GLN A 471 -28.43 -4.94 -13.54
CA GLN A 471 -29.12 -6.02 -12.85
C GLN A 471 -28.24 -7.27 -12.88
N VAL A 472 -28.09 -7.93 -11.74
CA VAL A 472 -27.30 -9.16 -11.62
C VAL A 472 -28.15 -10.23 -10.97
N SER A 473 -28.21 -11.42 -11.55
CA SER A 473 -28.79 -12.59 -10.90
C SER A 473 -27.71 -13.64 -10.68
N VAL A 474 -27.59 -14.12 -9.45
CA VAL A 474 -26.59 -15.14 -9.07
C VAL A 474 -27.32 -16.36 -8.55
N ASN A 475 -27.03 -17.51 -9.15
CA ASN A 475 -27.43 -18.78 -8.60
C ASN A 475 -26.32 -19.26 -7.65
N PRO A 476 -26.66 -19.57 -6.39
CA PRO A 476 -25.67 -20.05 -5.45
C PRO A 476 -25.16 -21.45 -5.83
N VAL A 477 -24.04 -21.83 -5.23
CA VAL A 477 -23.54 -23.21 -5.31
C VAL A 477 -24.53 -24.13 -4.60
N ASP A 478 -24.89 -25.25 -5.24
CA ASP A 478 -25.77 -26.26 -4.66
C ASP A 478 -25.27 -26.66 -3.25
N ALA A 479 -26.19 -26.82 -2.29
CA ALA A 479 -25.85 -27.10 -0.89
C ALA A 479 -24.93 -28.33 -0.70
N GLU A 480 -25.06 -29.32 -1.58
CA GLU A 480 -24.29 -30.57 -1.57
C GLU A 480 -22.97 -30.47 -2.34
N LYS A 481 -22.71 -29.35 -3.03
CA LYS A 481 -21.50 -29.13 -3.82
C LYS A 481 -20.60 -28.08 -3.18
N THR A 482 -19.36 -28.07 -3.64
CA THR A 482 -18.37 -27.03 -3.36
C THR A 482 -17.98 -26.36 -4.67
N LEU A 483 -17.39 -25.17 -4.57
CA LEU A 483 -16.62 -24.63 -5.69
C LEU A 483 -15.50 -25.61 -6.05
N GLN A 484 -15.24 -25.74 -7.35
CA GLN A 484 -14.21 -26.63 -7.88
C GLN A 484 -12.85 -25.94 -7.92
N SER A 485 -11.77 -26.65 -7.60
CA SER A 485 -10.43 -26.13 -7.85
C SER A 485 -10.15 -25.99 -9.35
N ILE A 486 -9.34 -25.01 -9.72
CA ILE A 486 -8.95 -24.74 -11.10
C ILE A 486 -7.43 -24.84 -11.27
N ASP A 487 -6.94 -25.25 -12.43
CA ASP A 487 -5.52 -25.25 -12.76
C ASP A 487 -5.29 -24.54 -14.10
N PHE A 488 -4.66 -23.37 -14.03
CA PHE A 488 -4.22 -22.57 -15.18
C PHE A 488 -2.71 -22.38 -15.11
N THR A 489 -1.95 -23.47 -15.06
CA THR A 489 -0.47 -23.43 -15.09
C THR A 489 0.12 -23.78 -16.45
N GLU A 490 -0.62 -24.50 -17.30
CA GLU A 490 -0.14 -24.85 -18.62
C GLU A 490 -0.25 -23.67 -19.58
N SER A 491 0.89 -23.09 -19.96
CA SER A 491 0.98 -21.95 -20.86
C SER A 491 0.97 -22.38 -22.32
N SER A 492 0.28 -21.62 -23.17
CA SER A 492 0.31 -21.81 -24.62
C SER A 492 0.35 -20.48 -25.36
N THR A 493 1.16 -20.43 -26.42
CA THR A 493 1.18 -19.29 -27.34
C THR A 493 0.11 -19.41 -28.44
N SER A 494 -0.57 -20.55 -28.53
CA SER A 494 -1.66 -20.76 -29.50
C SER A 494 -2.96 -20.22 -28.93
N ILE A 495 -3.62 -19.34 -29.69
CA ILE A 495 -4.90 -18.73 -29.32
C ILE A 495 -6.02 -19.50 -30.03
N ARG A 496 -7.03 -19.92 -29.27
CA ARG A 496 -8.20 -20.64 -29.78
C ARG A 496 -9.44 -19.75 -29.90
N HIS A 497 -9.55 -18.73 -29.06
CA HIS A 497 -10.70 -17.82 -29.07
C HIS A 497 -10.25 -16.39 -28.78
N VAL A 498 -10.81 -15.44 -29.53
CA VAL A 498 -10.62 -14.00 -29.34
C VAL A 498 -11.99 -13.34 -29.27
N PHE A 499 -12.29 -12.73 -28.14
CA PHE A 499 -13.47 -11.90 -27.97
C PHE A 499 -13.07 -10.43 -27.90
N ILE A 500 -13.68 -9.59 -28.74
CA ILE A 500 -13.48 -8.15 -28.75
C ILE A 500 -14.81 -7.48 -28.47
N ARG A 501 -14.87 -6.62 -27.45
CA ARG A 501 -16.00 -5.72 -27.24
C ARG A 501 -15.55 -4.27 -27.28
N VAL A 502 -16.25 -3.46 -28.06
CA VAL A 502 -16.04 -2.02 -28.13
C VAL A 502 -17.32 -1.29 -27.75
N THR A 503 -17.26 -0.52 -26.68
CA THR A 503 -18.35 0.30 -26.16
C THR A 503 -18.05 1.77 -26.43
N ALA A 504 -18.75 2.40 -27.37
CA ALA A 504 -18.71 3.84 -27.62
C ALA A 504 -19.79 4.55 -26.78
N CYS A 505 -19.42 5.59 -26.04
CA CYS A 505 -20.34 6.33 -25.16
C CYS A 505 -20.18 7.85 -25.30
N GLY A 506 -21.29 8.57 -25.20
CA GLY A 506 -21.33 10.03 -25.14
C GLY A 506 -22.14 10.66 -26.28
N SER A 507 -22.14 12.00 -26.34
CA SER A 507 -23.04 12.75 -27.22
C SER A 507 -22.80 12.52 -28.72
N SER A 508 -21.59 12.09 -29.10
CA SER A 508 -21.22 11.82 -30.50
C SER A 508 -20.92 10.36 -30.77
N ALA A 509 -21.19 9.47 -29.80
CA ALA A 509 -21.03 8.03 -29.98
C ALA A 509 -21.99 7.52 -31.07
N ASN A 510 -21.49 6.66 -31.93
CA ASN A 510 -22.25 6.05 -33.01
C ASN A 510 -21.63 4.70 -33.39
N GLU A 511 -22.38 3.90 -34.14
CA GLU A 511 -21.99 2.55 -34.52
C GLU A 511 -20.69 2.51 -35.33
N LYS A 512 -20.56 3.41 -36.33
CA LYS A 512 -19.34 3.53 -37.14
C LYS A 512 -18.08 3.77 -36.30
N MET A 513 -18.22 4.54 -35.22
CA MET A 513 -17.11 4.76 -34.28
C MET A 513 -16.73 3.47 -33.55
N ALA A 514 -17.69 2.74 -33.00
CA ALA A 514 -17.42 1.46 -32.33
C ALA A 514 -16.80 0.45 -33.32
N GLU A 515 -17.39 0.32 -34.52
CA GLU A 515 -16.90 -0.55 -35.60
C GLU A 515 -15.48 -0.19 -36.05
N HIS A 516 -15.13 1.09 -36.12
CA HIS A 516 -13.80 1.54 -36.50
C HIS A 516 -12.73 1.07 -35.49
N TYR A 517 -13.02 1.21 -34.20
CA TYR A 517 -12.12 0.73 -33.14
C TYR A 517 -12.07 -0.80 -33.10
N ALA A 518 -13.20 -1.48 -33.29
CA ALA A 518 -13.26 -2.94 -33.33
C ALA A 518 -12.47 -3.51 -34.51
N SER A 519 -12.56 -2.87 -35.69
CA SER A 519 -11.82 -3.25 -36.89
C SER A 519 -10.31 -3.08 -36.69
N ALA A 520 -9.89 -1.97 -36.05
CA ALA A 520 -8.48 -1.74 -35.75
C ALA A 520 -7.92 -2.80 -34.77
N LEU A 521 -8.69 -3.14 -33.71
CA LEU A 521 -8.31 -4.20 -32.77
C LEU A 521 -8.22 -5.56 -33.44
N LYS A 522 -9.22 -5.92 -34.25
CA LYS A 522 -9.22 -7.17 -35.01
C LYS A 522 -7.99 -7.28 -35.90
N LEU A 523 -7.64 -6.22 -36.62
CA LEU A 523 -6.46 -6.18 -37.47
C LEU A 523 -5.17 -6.36 -36.67
N ALA A 524 -4.99 -5.55 -35.61
CA ALA A 524 -3.78 -5.57 -34.79
C ALA A 524 -3.56 -6.94 -34.12
N ILE A 525 -4.63 -7.55 -33.58
CA ILE A 525 -4.57 -8.89 -32.95
C ILE A 525 -4.20 -9.94 -34.00
N THR A 526 -4.87 -9.95 -35.15
CA THR A 526 -4.59 -10.91 -36.23
C THR A 526 -3.14 -10.81 -36.73
N GLN A 527 -2.59 -9.59 -36.79
CA GLN A 527 -1.20 -9.36 -37.19
C GLN A 527 -0.20 -9.78 -36.11
N THR A 528 -0.54 -9.58 -34.84
CA THR A 528 0.35 -9.86 -33.71
C THR A 528 0.47 -11.35 -33.42
N PHE A 529 -0.65 -12.07 -33.47
CA PHE A 529 -0.68 -13.50 -33.23
C PHE A 529 -0.70 -14.23 -34.57
N THR A 530 0.48 -14.56 -35.09
CA THR A 530 0.63 -15.27 -36.39
C THR A 530 0.34 -16.78 -36.28
N ARG A 531 0.42 -17.35 -35.07
CA ARG A 531 0.08 -18.75 -34.75
C ARG A 531 -1.32 -18.84 -34.15
N LEU A 532 -2.32 -18.47 -34.93
CA LEU A 532 -3.72 -18.72 -34.59
C LEU A 532 -4.00 -20.22 -34.74
N SER A 533 -4.82 -20.79 -33.87
CA SER A 533 -5.31 -22.16 -34.05
C SER A 533 -6.04 -22.28 -35.40
N GLU A 534 -5.99 -23.47 -36.02
CA GLU A 534 -6.80 -23.75 -37.22
C GLU A 534 -8.29 -23.53 -36.97
N ASP A 535 -8.74 -23.75 -35.72
CA ASP A 535 -10.11 -23.54 -35.24
C ASP A 535 -10.28 -22.20 -34.46
N LEU A 536 -9.55 -21.14 -34.82
CA LEU A 536 -9.71 -19.85 -34.15
C LEU A 536 -11.14 -19.31 -34.30
N GLU A 537 -11.83 -19.15 -33.17
CA GLU A 537 -13.09 -18.41 -33.09
C GLU A 537 -12.81 -16.94 -32.74
N LEU A 538 -13.31 -16.00 -33.56
CA LEU A 538 -13.15 -14.57 -33.33
C LEU A 538 -14.52 -13.89 -33.31
N GLU A 539 -14.89 -13.41 -32.13
CA GLU A 539 -16.15 -12.71 -31.88
C GLU A 539 -15.92 -11.21 -31.68
N VAL A 540 -16.81 -10.40 -32.24
CA VAL A 540 -16.78 -8.94 -32.10
C VAL A 540 -18.15 -8.41 -31.71
N GLU A 541 -18.19 -7.60 -30.66
CA GLU A 541 -19.40 -6.92 -30.20
C GLU A 541 -19.17 -5.41 -30.15
N CYS A 542 -20.04 -4.65 -30.81
CA CYS A 542 -20.05 -3.19 -30.78
C CYS A 542 -21.28 -2.71 -29.98
N ILE A 543 -21.05 -1.89 -28.96
CA ILE A 543 -22.11 -1.30 -28.13
C ILE A 543 -22.04 0.22 -28.27
N VAL A 544 -23.19 0.87 -28.43
CA VAL A 544 -23.28 2.34 -28.53
C VAL A 544 -24.25 2.85 -27.46
N GLU A 545 -23.76 3.70 -26.55
CA GLU A 545 -24.56 4.37 -25.54
C GLU A 545 -24.63 5.87 -25.86
N THR A 546 -25.76 6.32 -26.40
CA THR A 546 -26.00 7.75 -26.66
C THR A 546 -26.77 8.40 -25.53
N THR A 547 -26.34 9.59 -25.12
CA THR A 547 -27.10 10.43 -24.19
C THR A 547 -28.18 11.18 -24.96
N ALA A 548 -29.29 10.51 -25.28
CA ALA A 548 -30.42 11.18 -25.93
C ALA A 548 -30.88 12.37 -25.07
N ALA A 549 -30.89 13.57 -25.66
CA ALA A 549 -31.44 14.77 -25.06
C ALA A 549 -32.93 14.52 -24.76
N THR A 550 -33.30 14.40 -23.49
CA THR A 550 -34.69 14.44 -23.07
C THR A 550 -35.25 15.81 -23.45
N ASN A 551 -36.06 15.84 -24.51
CA ASN A 551 -36.90 16.97 -24.89
C ASN A 551 -37.96 17.20 -23.80
N GLN A 552 -37.56 17.83 -22.69
CA GLN A 552 -38.49 18.48 -21.78
C GLN A 552 -38.18 19.98 -21.76
N LYS A 553 -39.02 20.74 -22.46
CA LYS A 553 -39.17 22.19 -22.25
C LYS A 553 -39.37 22.44 -20.75
N LYS A 554 -38.42 23.09 -20.07
CA LYS A 554 -38.69 24.17 -19.09
C LYS A 554 -37.41 24.76 -18.48
N LYS A 555 -37.33 26.09 -18.65
CA LYS A 555 -36.79 27.16 -17.80
C LYS A 555 -35.42 26.98 -17.12
N ALA A 556 -34.50 27.79 -17.65
CA ALA A 556 -33.29 28.35 -17.06
C ALA A 556 -33.08 28.17 -15.55
N SER A 557 -32.14 27.29 -15.22
CA SER A 557 -31.17 27.52 -14.15
C SER A 557 -29.78 27.40 -14.78
N LYS A 558 -28.95 28.45 -14.63
CA LYS A 558 -27.55 28.46 -15.06
C LYS A 558 -26.76 27.53 -14.14
N VAL A 559 -26.81 26.23 -14.40
CA VAL A 559 -25.77 25.29 -13.99
C VAL A 559 -24.99 24.98 -15.25
N LEU A 560 -23.69 25.28 -15.26
CA LEU A 560 -22.79 24.87 -16.35
C LEU A 560 -22.86 23.33 -16.46
N LYS A 561 -23.62 22.81 -17.42
CA LYS A 561 -23.54 21.40 -17.81
C LYS A 561 -22.21 21.21 -18.52
N ALA A 562 -21.25 20.57 -17.87
CA ALA A 562 -20.05 20.07 -18.54
C ALA A 562 -20.49 19.23 -19.74
N LYS A 563 -20.02 19.56 -20.96
CA LYS A 563 -20.26 18.73 -22.14
C LYS A 563 -19.70 17.33 -21.85
N GLU A 564 -20.57 16.33 -21.89
CA GLU A 564 -20.18 14.93 -21.73
C GLU A 564 -19.24 14.55 -22.88
N LYS A 565 -18.02 14.10 -22.54
CA LYS A 565 -17.00 13.76 -23.55
C LYS A 565 -17.33 12.41 -24.16
N THR A 566 -17.17 12.30 -25.48
CA THR A 566 -17.27 11.00 -26.16
C THR A 566 -16.03 10.16 -25.84
N ALA A 567 -16.26 8.94 -25.37
CA ALA A 567 -15.24 7.98 -25.00
C ALA A 567 -15.51 6.62 -25.65
N VAL A 568 -14.45 5.84 -25.82
CA VAL A 568 -14.51 4.46 -26.30
C VAL A 568 -13.83 3.57 -25.27
N SER A 569 -14.52 2.53 -24.82
CA SER A 569 -13.97 1.46 -24.02
C SER A 569 -13.80 0.22 -24.87
N SER A 570 -12.60 -0.34 -24.88
CA SER A 570 -12.27 -1.57 -25.61
C SER A 570 -11.87 -2.65 -24.63
N LEU A 571 -12.47 -3.83 -24.75
CA LEU A 571 -12.13 -5.04 -24.02
C LEU A 571 -11.71 -6.11 -25.03
N VAL A 572 -10.59 -6.77 -24.76
CA VAL A 572 -10.15 -7.95 -25.50
C VAL A 572 -9.95 -9.09 -24.51
N VAL A 573 -10.47 -10.27 -24.84
CA VAL A 573 -10.26 -11.51 -24.09
C VAL A 573 -9.67 -12.54 -25.04
N LEU A 574 -8.55 -13.12 -24.66
CA LEU A 574 -7.91 -14.23 -25.35
C LEU A 574 -8.13 -15.50 -24.53
N GLU A 575 -8.56 -16.58 -25.18
CA GLU A 575 -8.41 -17.92 -24.65
C GLU A 575 -7.33 -18.67 -25.41
N THR A 576 -6.36 -19.19 -24.66
CA THR A 576 -5.28 -20.01 -25.21
C THR A 576 -5.74 -21.46 -25.42
N ALA A 577 -5.00 -22.22 -26.22
CA ALA A 577 -5.29 -23.64 -26.48
C ALA A 577 -5.28 -24.51 -25.19
N THR A 578 -4.55 -24.07 -24.17
CA THR A 578 -4.48 -24.70 -22.84
C THR A 578 -5.44 -24.07 -21.83
N ASN A 579 -6.52 -23.44 -22.33
CA ASN A 579 -7.61 -22.81 -21.58
C ASN A 579 -7.27 -21.53 -20.80
N GLY A 580 -6.02 -21.05 -20.77
CA GLY A 580 -5.67 -19.77 -20.13
C GLY A 580 -6.54 -18.61 -20.64
N ILE A 581 -6.99 -17.74 -19.74
CA ILE A 581 -7.88 -16.61 -20.00
C ILE A 581 -7.12 -15.31 -19.71
N ILE A 582 -6.80 -14.55 -20.75
CA ILE A 582 -6.05 -13.30 -20.64
C ILE A 582 -6.93 -12.17 -21.14
N SER A 583 -7.20 -11.19 -20.28
CA SER A 583 -8.03 -10.04 -20.62
C SER A 583 -7.27 -8.72 -20.50
N LEU A 584 -7.68 -7.76 -21.31
CA LEU A 584 -7.21 -6.38 -21.23
C LEU A 584 -8.34 -5.45 -21.62
N ASP A 585 -8.66 -4.48 -20.75
CA ASP A 585 -9.60 -3.42 -21.05
C ASP A 585 -8.93 -2.04 -20.99
N ARG A 586 -9.43 -1.13 -21.84
CA ARG A 586 -8.95 0.25 -21.87
C ARG A 586 -10.02 1.21 -22.33
N THR A 587 -10.22 2.27 -21.56
CA THR A 587 -11.11 3.38 -21.91
C THR A 587 -10.30 4.61 -22.28
N VAL A 588 -10.59 5.22 -23.43
CA VAL A 588 -9.94 6.44 -23.91
C VAL A 588 -10.98 7.46 -24.37
N ASN A 589 -10.70 8.76 -24.20
CA ASN A 589 -11.46 9.77 -24.92
C ASN A 589 -11.04 9.74 -26.40
N VAL A 590 -11.98 9.96 -27.32
CA VAL A 590 -11.69 9.88 -28.77
C VAL A 590 -10.66 10.90 -29.28
N ASN A 591 -10.39 11.94 -28.48
CA ASN A 591 -9.36 12.95 -28.78
C ASN A 591 -7.98 12.60 -28.19
N GLU A 592 -7.89 11.59 -27.32
CA GLU A 592 -6.65 11.21 -26.62
C GLU A 592 -5.88 10.11 -27.35
N SER A 593 -6.57 9.24 -28.09
CA SER A 593 -5.96 8.16 -28.85
C SER A 593 -6.77 7.86 -30.10
N THR A 594 -6.09 7.51 -31.19
CA THR A 594 -6.74 6.94 -32.37
C THR A 594 -7.04 5.46 -32.14
N ALA A 595 -7.92 4.89 -32.99
CA ALA A 595 -8.23 3.46 -32.98
C ALA A 595 -6.99 2.57 -33.21
N SER A 596 -6.13 2.95 -34.16
CA SER A 596 -4.90 2.20 -34.46
C SER A 596 -3.92 2.21 -33.30
N ILE A 597 -3.64 3.38 -32.70
CA ILE A 597 -2.71 3.50 -31.57
C ILE A 597 -3.22 2.69 -30.36
N LEU A 598 -4.53 2.75 -30.09
CA LEU A 598 -5.12 1.96 -29.01
C LEU A 598 -4.95 0.46 -29.29
N ALA A 599 -5.27 0.03 -30.51
CA ALA A 599 -5.20 -1.36 -30.93
C ALA A 599 -3.78 -1.92 -30.84
N ASP A 600 -2.78 -1.17 -31.33
CA ASP A 600 -1.38 -1.58 -31.28
C ASP A 600 -0.88 -1.72 -29.84
N GLN A 601 -1.25 -0.78 -28.96
CA GLN A 601 -0.88 -0.82 -27.55
C GLN A 601 -1.51 -2.00 -26.82
N MET A 602 -2.81 -2.26 -27.06
CA MET A 602 -3.50 -3.39 -26.44
C MET A 602 -2.94 -4.73 -26.95
N SER A 603 -2.77 -4.87 -28.27
CA SER A 603 -2.25 -6.08 -28.89
C SER A 603 -0.81 -6.38 -28.44
N SER A 604 0.05 -5.36 -28.36
CA SER A 604 1.41 -5.50 -27.85
C SER A 604 1.44 -5.98 -26.40
N LYS A 605 0.58 -5.43 -25.53
CA LYS A 605 0.53 -5.83 -24.12
C LYS A 605 -0.02 -7.26 -23.95
N LEU A 606 -1.02 -7.63 -24.73
CA LEU A 606 -1.53 -9.01 -24.75
C LEU A 606 -0.45 -9.99 -25.23
N SER A 607 0.34 -9.62 -26.24
CA SER A 607 1.47 -10.41 -26.71
C SER A 607 2.51 -10.61 -25.61
N GLU A 608 2.82 -9.59 -24.82
CA GLU A 608 3.71 -9.70 -23.64
C GLU A 608 3.19 -10.74 -22.63
N TYR A 609 1.89 -10.75 -22.32
CA TYR A 609 1.30 -11.76 -21.44
C TYR A 609 1.42 -13.17 -22.02
N VAL A 610 1.08 -13.36 -23.30
CA VAL A 610 1.17 -14.67 -23.95
C VAL A 610 2.62 -15.16 -24.02
N GLN A 611 3.58 -14.28 -24.37
CA GLN A 611 4.99 -14.64 -24.49
C GLN A 611 5.67 -14.90 -23.15
N SER A 612 5.24 -14.23 -22.08
CA SER A 612 5.74 -14.47 -20.72
C SER A 612 5.24 -15.79 -20.11
N GLY A 613 4.30 -16.47 -20.78
CA GLY A 613 3.66 -17.68 -20.30
C GLY A 613 2.49 -17.42 -19.34
N THR A 614 2.03 -16.17 -19.20
CA THR A 614 0.87 -15.83 -18.36
C THR A 614 -0.36 -16.60 -18.84
N CYS A 615 -1.05 -17.28 -17.92
CA CYS A 615 -2.31 -17.98 -18.21
C CYS A 615 -3.53 -17.20 -17.73
N VAL A 616 -3.38 -16.38 -16.68
CA VAL A 616 -4.43 -15.51 -16.14
C VAL A 616 -3.85 -14.13 -15.83
N ASP A 617 -4.47 -13.07 -16.35
CA ASP A 617 -4.00 -11.70 -16.13
C ASP A 617 -4.13 -11.26 -14.66
N GLU A 618 -3.45 -10.17 -14.30
CA GLU A 618 -3.40 -9.70 -12.91
C GLU A 618 -4.78 -9.36 -12.33
N HIS A 619 -5.70 -8.80 -13.12
CA HIS A 619 -7.01 -8.38 -12.63
C HIS A 619 -7.94 -9.57 -12.45
N LEU A 620 -7.88 -10.56 -13.33
CA LEU A 620 -8.56 -11.84 -13.11
C LEU A 620 -7.99 -12.57 -11.89
N ALA A 621 -6.67 -12.61 -11.74
CA ALA A 621 -6.01 -13.24 -10.59
C ALA A 621 -6.42 -12.59 -9.26
N ASP A 622 -6.50 -11.27 -9.19
CA ASP A 622 -6.96 -10.51 -8.00
C ASP A 622 -8.32 -11.00 -7.49
N ASN A 623 -9.22 -11.40 -8.40
CA ASN A 623 -10.54 -11.91 -8.07
C ASN A 623 -10.52 -13.42 -7.82
N ALA A 624 -9.77 -14.17 -8.62
CA ALA A 624 -9.71 -15.63 -8.57
C ALA A 624 -9.30 -16.17 -7.20
N VAL A 625 -8.27 -15.58 -6.59
CA VAL A 625 -7.66 -16.10 -5.34
C VAL A 625 -8.63 -16.17 -4.16
N VAL A 626 -9.65 -15.30 -4.15
CA VAL A 626 -10.73 -15.35 -3.15
C VAL A 626 -11.54 -16.63 -3.29
N PHE A 627 -11.87 -17.02 -4.52
CA PHE A 627 -12.63 -18.23 -4.82
C PHE A 627 -11.75 -19.48 -4.74
N MET A 628 -10.47 -19.40 -5.09
CA MET A 628 -9.50 -20.49 -4.87
C MET A 628 -9.44 -20.89 -3.39
N ALA A 629 -9.40 -19.90 -2.48
CA ALA A 629 -9.37 -20.14 -1.04
C ALA A 629 -10.66 -20.79 -0.50
N LEU A 630 -11.79 -20.59 -1.20
CA LEU A 630 -13.11 -21.14 -0.84
C LEU A 630 -13.39 -22.49 -1.53
N ALA A 631 -12.71 -22.79 -2.63
CA ALA A 631 -12.87 -24.01 -3.41
C ALA A 631 -12.37 -25.26 -2.69
N GLN A 632 -12.84 -26.42 -3.13
CA GLN A 632 -12.34 -27.71 -2.64
C GLN A 632 -11.11 -28.12 -3.44
N GLY A 633 -10.02 -28.41 -2.74
CA GLY A 633 -8.76 -28.87 -3.33
C GLY A 633 -7.80 -27.74 -3.66
N THR A 634 -6.72 -28.07 -4.36
CA THR A 634 -5.64 -27.13 -4.68
C THR A 634 -5.89 -26.48 -6.03
N SER A 635 -6.01 -25.16 -6.04
CA SER A 635 -6.08 -24.38 -7.28
C SER A 635 -4.73 -23.78 -7.64
N ARG A 636 -4.42 -23.66 -8.93
CA ARG A 636 -3.17 -23.07 -9.42
C ARG A 636 -3.39 -22.08 -10.54
N LEU A 637 -2.66 -20.97 -10.52
CA LEU A 637 -2.67 -19.95 -11.58
C LEU A 637 -1.24 -19.57 -11.95
N ARG A 638 -0.93 -19.50 -13.24
CA ARG A 638 0.24 -18.79 -13.75
C ARG A 638 -0.16 -17.37 -14.14
N VAL A 639 0.44 -16.39 -13.48
CA VAL A 639 0.12 -14.96 -13.58
C VAL A 639 1.36 -14.15 -13.99
N PRO A 640 1.24 -12.85 -14.34
CA PRO A 640 2.40 -12.02 -14.60
C PRO A 640 3.32 -11.94 -13.39
N CYS A 641 4.64 -11.89 -13.61
CA CYS A 641 5.61 -11.74 -12.53
C CYS A 641 5.43 -10.39 -11.81
N LYS A 642 5.94 -10.28 -10.58
CA LYS A 642 5.74 -9.08 -9.75
C LYS A 642 6.15 -7.76 -10.42
N ALA A 643 7.19 -7.80 -11.25
CA ALA A 643 7.67 -6.61 -11.96
C ALA A 643 6.70 -6.11 -13.04
N GLN A 644 5.82 -6.99 -13.55
CA GLN A 644 4.84 -6.67 -14.59
C GLN A 644 3.46 -6.32 -14.02
N ARG A 645 3.21 -6.58 -12.73
CA ARG A 645 1.95 -6.23 -12.05
C ARG A 645 1.89 -4.74 -11.71
N THR A 646 0.71 -4.14 -11.87
CA THR A 646 0.46 -2.71 -11.68
C THR A 646 0.07 -2.33 -10.24
N SER A 647 -0.23 -3.33 -9.39
CA SER A 647 -0.72 -3.13 -8.03
C SER A 647 -0.28 -4.24 -7.06
N GLN A 648 -0.57 -4.07 -5.76
CA GLN A 648 -0.41 -5.11 -4.72
C GLN A 648 -1.75 -5.80 -4.38
N HIS A 649 -2.73 -5.72 -5.28
CA HIS A 649 -4.07 -6.27 -5.07
C HIS A 649 -4.03 -7.78 -4.84
N LEU A 650 -3.29 -8.51 -5.68
CA LEU A 650 -3.14 -9.96 -5.61
C LEU A 650 -2.61 -10.44 -4.26
N GLU A 651 -1.49 -9.88 -3.81
CA GLU A 651 -0.89 -10.22 -2.51
C GLU A 651 -1.83 -9.86 -1.35
N THR A 652 -2.53 -8.72 -1.46
CA THR A 652 -3.51 -8.30 -0.45
C THR A 652 -4.69 -9.28 -0.37
N ALA A 653 -5.22 -9.72 -1.51
CA ALA A 653 -6.32 -10.68 -1.55
C ALA A 653 -5.92 -12.06 -1.01
N LEU A 654 -4.72 -12.55 -1.37
CA LEU A 654 -4.17 -13.81 -0.87
C LEU A 654 -4.04 -13.81 0.66
N GLU A 655 -3.42 -12.77 1.22
CA GLU A 655 -3.21 -12.65 2.67
C GLU A 655 -4.54 -12.62 3.44
N ILE A 656 -5.51 -11.83 2.96
CA ILE A 656 -6.82 -11.70 3.61
C ILE A 656 -7.60 -13.00 3.48
N ALA A 657 -7.57 -13.62 2.31
CA ALA A 657 -8.23 -14.90 2.08
C ALA A 657 -7.68 -15.95 3.04
N SER A 658 -6.36 -16.10 3.12
CA SER A 658 -5.69 -17.02 4.04
C SER A 658 -6.08 -16.77 5.50
N ARG A 659 -6.03 -15.52 5.98
CA ARG A 659 -6.38 -15.21 7.38
C ARG A 659 -7.83 -15.51 7.74
N LEU A 660 -8.77 -15.24 6.84
CA LEU A 660 -10.19 -15.39 7.12
C LEU A 660 -10.68 -16.82 6.89
N THR A 661 -10.21 -17.50 5.84
CA THR A 661 -10.62 -18.88 5.55
C THR A 661 -9.76 -19.94 6.23
N GLY A 662 -8.48 -19.65 6.44
CA GLY A 662 -7.47 -20.63 6.85
C GLY A 662 -6.79 -21.36 5.68
N ALA A 663 -7.08 -20.99 4.43
CA ALA A 663 -6.44 -21.56 3.25
C ALA A 663 -4.93 -21.28 3.25
N ALA A 664 -4.12 -22.30 2.98
CA ALA A 664 -2.70 -22.12 2.74
C ALA A 664 -2.49 -21.64 1.29
N TYR A 665 -1.47 -20.83 1.06
CA TYR A 665 -1.10 -20.44 -0.30
C TYR A 665 0.41 -20.34 -0.48
N ARG A 666 0.84 -20.46 -1.73
CA ARG A 666 2.21 -20.25 -2.18
C ARG A 666 2.20 -19.31 -3.38
N LEU A 667 3.11 -18.34 -3.39
CA LEU A 667 3.38 -17.49 -4.54
C LEU A 667 4.85 -17.66 -4.92
N LEU A 668 5.09 -18.33 -6.04
CA LEU A 668 6.40 -18.67 -6.57
C LEU A 668 6.70 -17.75 -7.75
N GLU A 669 7.63 -16.82 -7.58
CA GLU A 669 8.06 -15.94 -8.68
C GLU A 669 9.04 -16.71 -9.59
N GLU A 670 8.76 -16.70 -10.90
CA GLU A 670 9.62 -17.19 -11.96
C GLU A 670 10.27 -16.00 -12.70
N GLU A 671 11.09 -16.26 -13.71
CA GLU A 671 11.79 -15.21 -14.46
C GLU A 671 10.83 -14.27 -15.21
N THR A 672 9.82 -14.84 -15.88
CA THR A 672 8.86 -14.09 -16.70
C THR A 672 7.43 -14.13 -16.17
N SER A 673 7.12 -15.02 -15.22
CA SER A 673 5.77 -15.24 -14.69
C SER A 673 5.81 -15.49 -13.18
N ALA A 674 4.67 -15.77 -12.56
CA ALA A 674 4.60 -16.30 -11.21
C ALA A 674 3.52 -17.38 -11.11
N ILE A 675 3.75 -18.42 -10.30
CA ILE A 675 2.76 -19.44 -9.99
C ILE A 675 2.16 -19.16 -8.62
N ILE A 676 0.84 -19.05 -8.58
CA ILE A 676 0.05 -19.05 -7.36
C ILE A 676 -0.52 -20.44 -7.17
N GLU A 677 -0.39 -20.98 -5.96
CA GLU A 677 -1.08 -22.17 -5.52
C GLU A 677 -1.86 -21.84 -4.25
N VAL A 678 -3.12 -22.26 -4.18
CA VAL A 678 -3.97 -22.09 -2.98
C VAL A 678 -4.64 -23.42 -2.66
N ASP A 679 -4.44 -23.89 -1.44
CA ASP A 679 -5.13 -25.05 -0.87
C ASP A 679 -6.45 -24.58 -0.27
N GLY A 680 -7.52 -24.71 -1.06
CA GLY A 680 -8.84 -24.21 -0.71
C GLY A 680 -9.53 -25.04 0.38
N VAL A 681 -10.34 -24.37 1.19
CA VAL A 681 -10.97 -24.97 2.38
C VAL A 681 -12.21 -25.81 2.08
N GLY A 682 -12.67 -25.87 0.83
CA GLY A 682 -13.86 -26.62 0.45
C GLY A 682 -15.13 -26.09 1.12
N ARG A 683 -15.33 -24.77 1.13
CA ARG A 683 -16.48 -24.16 1.79
C ARG A 683 -17.76 -24.68 1.15
N ARG A 684 -18.69 -25.15 2.00
CA ARG A 684 -20.07 -25.47 1.63
C ARG A 684 -21.02 -24.42 2.14
N GLN A 685 -22.21 -24.39 1.58
CA GLN A 685 -23.32 -23.62 2.13
C GLN A 685 -23.60 -24.01 3.59
N CYS A 686 -23.78 -23.02 4.46
CA CYS A 686 -24.31 -23.25 5.80
C CYS A 686 -25.81 -23.53 5.70
N VAL A 687 -26.19 -24.79 5.59
CA VAL A 687 -27.58 -25.21 5.78
C VAL A 687 -27.86 -25.10 7.27
N SER A 688 -28.82 -24.25 7.67
CA SER A 688 -29.38 -24.33 9.02
C SER A 688 -29.89 -25.76 9.20
N ARG A 689 -29.23 -26.57 10.05
CA ARG A 689 -29.84 -27.82 10.49
C ARG A 689 -31.18 -27.45 11.13
N PRO A 690 -32.29 -28.09 10.72
CA PRO A 690 -33.61 -27.79 11.25
C PRO A 690 -33.70 -28.01 12.76
#